data_AF-A0AA36HQI5-F1
#
_entry.id   AF-A0AA36HQI5-F1
#
_cell.length_a   1.000
_cell.length_b   1.000
_cell.length_c   1.000
_cell.angle_alpha   90.00
_cell.angle_beta   90.00
_cell.angle_gamma   90.00
#
_symmetry.space_group_name_H-M   'P 1'
#
loop_
_entity.id
_entity.type
_entity.pdbx_description
1 polymer ?
#
loop_
_entity_poly.entity_id
_entity_poly.type
_entity_poly.pdbx_seq_one_letter_code
_entity_poly.pdbx_strand_id
1 'polypeptide(L)'
;MDALRTLVQKVQDRAWRLETAERSACSVLPPLCPELTSQRPSPELLFDDFERLLEQDVEGMKGEVDPARVSISVPTSELPLAVRDPFEAAECCRLAVHLLTLLCNQFEHISQSALTRFALIARLLMQILPMPLPLDHPKASGCFWMQEMKQETKADLMRHLFLIARHFAAVCCTLRASRETDGARVVVSAAIAAIMDALLRRVLVGPLHGSLASRHYSGLAEGPCLPFGVDCGTFKAASATLLLVAPECQALRSLVLDYFDSVRRSISEDHVVFSFDQQMTCGEGDTAWVEQMGLCLGLDSARREAACLLTGERPELLELFPEIAWFRDTVFLWKMLLLPACQCPPMQQWRAADSLLKWQYKKGRFEVVGFGMTLTAEAQRPSFFQGVLRWFGQYESDNKSLSRASPSVLAGSQEINTEDDVLFLNQLPTFNGALGAADSELLLTYLTAPYLRIPLLLSFFTDRQRVSALREPQLQVVLDAVLFEPGPWQSRLEAHQAPPELVPAPERRHLSTAAGLLFNELMRAPQPVLHAVLCLLQVAVEKDVGRPDSANEGLILYIIRLAVRVESYLAFLLAPGRRGEGSCGFLVRSLAVPEDTSLLEELEASQGRLRRELQGDVLRMLSDWLRYAAKRPDKLLPAACRVHAHIALIFTNVPAAELGVHEAAGFLSAQAFLNINFRWAEAGG
;
A
#
# COMPACT_ATOMS: atom_id res chain seq x y z
N MET A 1 20.43 9.66 26.67
CA MET A 1 21.05 9.09 25.45
C MET A 1 21.89 7.86 25.77
N ASP A 2 22.86 7.92 26.67
CA ASP A 2 23.69 6.74 27.00
C ASP A 2 22.93 5.60 27.66
N ALA A 3 21.93 5.88 28.50
CA ALA A 3 21.06 4.86 29.08
C ALA A 3 20.20 4.13 28.02
N LEU A 4 19.74 4.86 26.98
CA LEU A 4 18.93 4.32 25.89
C LEU A 4 19.80 3.48 24.93
N ARG A 5 21.00 3.98 24.58
CA ARG A 5 22.00 3.19 23.85
C ARG A 5 22.38 1.93 24.60
N THR A 6 22.57 2.02 25.91
CA THR A 6 22.88 0.85 26.76
C THR A 6 21.73 -0.15 26.79
N LEU A 7 20.47 0.31 26.79
CA LEU A 7 19.30 -0.58 26.77
C LEU A 7 19.13 -1.24 25.40
N VAL A 8 19.24 -0.47 24.31
CA VAL A 8 19.19 -1.00 22.94
C VAL A 8 20.33 -1.97 22.69
N GLN A 9 21.55 -1.65 23.13
CA GLN A 9 22.71 -2.54 23.06
C GLN A 9 22.48 -3.80 23.89
N LYS A 10 21.90 -3.72 25.09
CA LYS A 10 21.58 -4.91 25.90
C LYS A 10 20.51 -5.79 25.27
N VAL A 11 19.50 -5.21 24.61
CA VAL A 11 18.47 -5.95 23.89
C VAL A 11 19.04 -6.58 22.62
N GLN A 12 19.87 -5.85 21.87
CA GLN A 12 20.58 -6.34 20.69
C GLN A 12 21.59 -7.44 21.04
N ASP A 13 22.38 -7.27 22.11
CA ASP A 13 23.31 -8.28 22.59
C ASP A 13 22.57 -9.53 23.07
N ARG A 14 21.39 -9.37 23.69
CA ARG A 14 20.56 -10.50 24.13
C ARG A 14 19.90 -11.20 22.94
N ALA A 15 19.41 -10.46 21.95
CA ALA A 15 18.90 -11.01 20.70
C ALA A 15 20.00 -11.73 19.91
N TRP A 16 21.18 -11.13 19.79
CA TRP A 16 22.35 -11.72 19.14
C TRP A 16 22.84 -12.97 19.87
N ARG A 17 22.83 -13.01 21.21
CA ARG A 17 23.13 -14.22 22.00
C ARG A 17 22.11 -15.33 21.79
N LEU A 18 20.82 -14.99 21.64
CA LEU A 18 19.77 -15.97 21.32
C LEU A 18 19.95 -16.50 19.89
N GLU A 19 20.25 -15.62 18.93
CA GLU A 19 20.52 -16.01 17.53
C GLU A 19 21.83 -16.81 17.38
N THR A 20 22.87 -16.52 18.15
CA THR A 20 24.12 -17.30 18.14
C THR A 20 24.00 -18.62 18.87
N ALA A 21 23.16 -18.71 19.91
CA ALA A 21 22.78 -19.99 20.51
C ALA A 21 22.01 -20.86 19.51
N GLU A 22 21.08 -20.29 18.73
CA GLU A 22 20.36 -21.00 17.67
C GLU A 22 21.24 -21.41 16.48
N ARG A 23 22.23 -20.59 16.09
CA ARG A 23 23.20 -20.93 15.02
C ARG A 23 24.11 -22.12 15.36
N SER A 24 24.18 -22.53 16.62
CA SER A 24 24.91 -23.74 17.04
C SER A 24 24.08 -25.03 16.99
N ALA A 25 22.79 -24.94 16.63
CA ALA A 25 21.90 -26.08 16.50
C ALA A 25 22.08 -26.79 15.15
N CYS A 26 23.16 -27.56 14.99
CA CYS A 26 23.10 -28.77 14.17
C CYS A 26 22.07 -29.72 14.80
N SER A 27 21.29 -30.43 13.98
CA SER A 27 20.26 -31.37 14.42
C SER A 27 20.80 -32.34 15.49
N VAL A 28 20.46 -32.11 16.74
CA VAL A 28 20.57 -33.09 17.81
C VAL A 28 19.41 -32.77 18.76
N LEU A 29 18.65 -33.79 19.13
CA LEU A 29 17.82 -33.78 20.34
C LEU A 29 18.52 -32.97 21.44
N PRO A 30 17.80 -32.18 22.27
CA PRO A 30 18.45 -31.51 23.39
C PRO A 30 19.25 -32.57 24.17
N PRO A 31 20.55 -32.37 24.43
CA PRO A 31 21.28 -33.31 25.26
C PRO A 31 20.53 -33.37 26.59
N LEU A 32 20.21 -34.58 27.05
CA LEU A 32 19.74 -34.78 28.41
C LEU A 32 20.74 -34.04 29.32
N CYS A 33 20.28 -32.99 30.01
CA CYS A 33 21.12 -32.25 30.95
C CYS A 33 21.80 -33.27 31.88
N PRO A 34 23.14 -33.43 31.84
CA PRO A 34 23.82 -34.34 32.75
C PRO A 34 23.61 -33.91 34.21
N GLU A 35 23.32 -32.64 34.43
CA GLU A 35 23.00 -32.02 35.71
C GLU A 35 21.71 -32.54 36.34
N LEU A 36 20.80 -33.16 35.57
CA LEU A 36 19.61 -33.84 36.11
C LEU A 36 19.90 -35.27 36.62
N THR A 37 21.08 -35.84 36.34
CA THR A 37 21.47 -37.16 36.87
C THR A 37 22.20 -37.09 38.20
N SER A 38 22.64 -35.91 38.63
CA SER A 38 23.40 -35.73 39.87
C SER A 38 22.58 -35.25 41.06
N GLN A 39 21.34 -34.80 40.85
CA GLN A 39 20.42 -34.44 41.93
C GLN A 39 19.35 -35.51 42.06
N ARG A 40 19.24 -36.13 43.25
CA ARG A 40 18.04 -36.89 43.60
C ARG A 40 16.86 -35.93 43.43
N PRO A 41 15.85 -36.26 42.60
CA PRO A 41 14.65 -35.43 42.52
C PRO A 41 14.03 -35.35 43.91
N SER A 42 13.72 -34.15 44.37
CA SER A 42 12.84 -33.97 45.52
C SER A 42 11.50 -34.64 45.17
N PRO A 43 10.91 -35.46 46.06
CA PRO A 43 9.67 -36.19 45.78
C PRO A 43 8.45 -35.28 45.56
N GLU A 44 8.59 -33.96 45.65
CA GLU A 44 7.54 -32.95 45.50
C GLU A 44 7.36 -32.43 44.05
N LEU A 45 8.14 -32.93 43.08
CA LEU A 45 8.10 -32.53 41.66
C LEU A 45 7.77 -33.67 40.69
N LEU A 46 7.08 -34.71 41.18
CA LEU A 46 6.41 -35.65 40.28
C LEU A 46 5.13 -34.98 39.78
N PHE A 47 4.96 -34.93 38.46
CA PHE A 47 3.66 -34.65 37.85
C PHE A 47 2.73 -35.82 38.18
N ASP A 48 2.21 -35.83 39.41
CA ASP A 48 1.14 -36.73 39.81
C ASP A 48 -0.03 -36.50 38.83
N ASP A 49 -0.55 -37.59 38.26
CA ASP A 49 -1.61 -37.63 37.24
C ASP A 49 -1.21 -37.37 35.76
N PHE A 50 0.07 -37.42 35.36
CA PHE A 50 0.44 -37.40 33.91
C PHE A 50 -0.25 -38.51 33.10
N GLU A 51 -0.49 -39.67 33.72
CA GLU A 51 -1.23 -40.79 33.12
C GLU A 51 -2.68 -40.44 32.77
N ARG A 52 -3.28 -39.40 33.38
CA ARG A 52 -4.63 -38.93 33.03
C ARG A 52 -4.68 -38.09 31.75
N LEU A 53 -3.54 -37.57 31.30
CA LEU A 53 -3.41 -36.84 30.04
C LEU A 53 -3.20 -37.78 28.84
N LEU A 54 -2.83 -39.04 29.11
CA LEU A 54 -2.69 -40.09 28.11
C LEU A 54 -4.02 -40.84 28.00
N GLU A 55 -4.91 -40.39 27.14
CA GLU A 55 -6.05 -41.21 26.71
C GLU A 55 -5.49 -42.46 25.99
N GLN A 56 -5.60 -43.60 26.67
CA GLN A 56 -5.42 -45.00 26.24
C GLN A 56 -4.83 -45.25 24.83
N ASP A 57 -3.68 -45.95 24.86
CA ASP A 57 -2.87 -46.49 23.76
C ASP A 57 -1.68 -45.64 23.29
N VAL A 58 -0.57 -45.75 24.04
CA VAL A 58 0.73 -45.16 23.70
C VAL A 58 1.33 -45.81 22.44
N GLU A 59 0.94 -47.05 22.09
CA GLU A 59 1.39 -47.72 20.85
C GLU A 59 0.76 -47.08 19.59
N GLY A 60 -0.38 -46.40 19.74
CA GLY A 60 -1.01 -45.57 18.71
C GLY A 60 -0.28 -44.25 18.42
N MET A 61 0.65 -43.81 19.30
CA MET A 61 1.49 -42.63 19.07
C MET A 61 2.67 -42.87 18.11
N LYS A 62 2.71 -44.04 17.46
CA LYS A 62 3.62 -44.36 16.35
C LYS A 62 3.18 -43.65 15.07
N GLY A 63 3.16 -42.31 15.09
CA GLY A 63 2.93 -41.46 13.92
C GLY A 63 4.26 -40.99 13.30
N GLU A 64 4.18 -40.47 12.08
CA GLU A 64 5.28 -39.67 11.52
C GLU A 64 5.56 -38.50 12.48
N VAL A 65 6.78 -38.44 13.01
CA VAL A 65 7.23 -37.30 13.82
C VAL A 65 7.32 -36.11 12.88
N ASP A 66 6.52 -35.08 13.14
CA ASP A 66 6.69 -33.80 12.47
C ASP A 66 8.16 -33.38 12.60
N PRO A 67 8.89 -33.20 11.48
CA PRO A 67 10.31 -32.87 11.55
C PRO A 67 10.51 -31.61 12.38
N ALA A 68 11.59 -31.56 13.17
CA ALA A 68 11.91 -30.43 14.02
C ALA A 68 11.85 -29.13 13.18
N ARG A 69 10.86 -28.29 13.50
CA ARG A 69 10.57 -27.10 12.72
C ARG A 69 11.52 -25.98 13.13
N VAL A 70 12.38 -25.53 12.21
CA VAL A 70 13.39 -24.50 12.48
C VAL A 70 12.73 -23.13 12.48
N SER A 71 12.73 -22.46 13.63
CA SER A 71 12.39 -21.03 13.73
C SER A 71 13.65 -20.21 13.52
N ILE A 72 13.64 -19.34 12.51
CA ILE A 72 14.72 -18.43 12.14
C ILE A 72 14.24 -17.01 12.40
N SER A 73 15.00 -16.24 13.19
CA SER A 73 14.77 -14.81 13.42
C SER A 73 14.66 -14.04 12.10
N VAL A 74 13.71 -13.10 12.02
CA VAL A 74 13.49 -12.22 10.87
C VAL A 74 13.70 -10.75 11.29
N PRO A 75 14.93 -10.23 11.22
CA PRO A 75 15.25 -8.89 11.69
C PRO A 75 14.84 -7.82 10.66
N THR A 76 13.54 -7.51 10.58
CA THR A 76 13.01 -6.48 9.64
C THR A 76 13.58 -5.07 9.85
N SER A 77 14.20 -4.82 11.01
CA SER A 77 14.92 -3.58 11.33
C SER A 77 16.25 -3.42 10.60
N GLU A 78 16.79 -4.47 9.97
CA GLU A 78 18.05 -4.39 9.19
C GLU A 78 17.89 -3.63 7.87
N LEU A 79 16.65 -3.44 7.39
CA LEU A 79 16.43 -2.62 6.21
C LEU A 79 16.86 -1.16 6.47
N PRO A 80 17.63 -0.56 5.54
CA PRO A 80 18.10 0.80 5.69
C PRO A 80 16.93 1.79 5.72
N LEU A 81 17.19 2.99 6.26
CA LEU A 81 16.20 4.07 6.26
C LEU A 81 16.15 4.83 4.94
N ALA A 82 17.24 4.81 4.17
CA ALA A 82 17.37 5.41 2.85
C ALA A 82 18.51 4.75 2.07
N VAL A 83 18.50 4.87 0.75
CA VAL A 83 19.58 4.46 -0.15
C VAL A 83 20.13 5.67 -0.89
N ARG A 84 21.44 5.70 -1.13
CA ARG A 84 22.16 6.85 -1.71
C ARG A 84 22.49 6.70 -3.18
N ASP A 85 22.71 5.46 -3.60
CA ASP A 85 23.06 5.11 -4.97
C ASP A 85 22.40 3.79 -5.40
N PRO A 86 22.42 3.47 -6.71
CA PRO A 86 21.83 2.23 -7.22
C PRO A 86 22.44 0.94 -6.64
N PHE A 87 23.69 0.96 -6.16
CA PHE A 87 24.32 -0.20 -5.55
C PHE A 87 23.74 -0.48 -4.16
N GLU A 88 23.61 0.53 -3.30
CA GLU A 88 22.90 0.42 -2.02
C GLU A 88 21.43 -0.01 -2.22
N ALA A 89 20.78 0.45 -3.30
CA ALA A 89 19.45 -0.01 -3.66
C ALA A 89 19.41 -1.51 -4.02
N ALA A 90 20.42 -2.03 -4.70
CA ALA A 90 20.54 -3.45 -5.03
C ALA A 90 20.71 -4.30 -3.76
N GLU A 91 21.63 -3.89 -2.87
CA GLU A 91 21.83 -4.51 -1.55
C GLU A 91 20.53 -4.55 -0.74
N CYS A 92 19.80 -3.43 -0.71
CA CYS A 92 18.53 -3.31 -0.02
C CYS A 92 17.47 -4.25 -0.61
N CYS A 93 17.34 -4.33 -1.94
CA CYS A 93 16.39 -5.24 -2.60
C CYS A 93 16.72 -6.71 -2.33
N ARG A 94 18.00 -7.08 -2.31
CA ARG A 94 18.46 -8.43 -1.98
C ARG A 94 18.14 -8.81 -0.54
N LEU A 95 18.42 -7.91 0.41
CA LEU A 95 18.05 -8.10 1.81
C LEU A 95 16.52 -8.22 1.97
N ALA A 96 15.75 -7.37 1.29
CA ALA A 96 14.29 -7.44 1.31
C ALA A 96 13.78 -8.80 0.83
N VAL A 97 14.26 -9.31 -0.32
CA VAL A 97 13.89 -10.66 -0.82
C VAL A 97 14.26 -11.75 0.17
N HIS A 98 15.43 -11.68 0.81
CA HIS A 98 15.82 -12.64 1.83
C HIS A 98 14.84 -12.67 3.01
N LEU A 99 14.51 -11.51 3.58
CA LEU A 99 13.55 -11.38 4.68
C LEU A 99 12.14 -11.85 4.27
N LEU A 100 11.69 -11.50 3.06
CA LEU A 100 10.41 -11.94 2.51
C LEU A 100 10.35 -13.46 2.33
N THR A 101 11.47 -14.08 1.94
CA THR A 101 11.59 -15.53 1.81
C THR A 101 11.52 -16.22 3.16
N LEU A 102 12.22 -15.70 4.18
CA LEU A 102 12.14 -16.22 5.55
C LEU A 102 10.72 -16.14 6.11
N LEU A 103 10.04 -14.99 5.94
CA LEU A 103 8.64 -14.84 6.35
C LEU A 103 7.72 -15.80 5.60
N CYS A 104 7.95 -15.96 4.29
CA CYS A 104 7.15 -16.86 3.45
C CYS A 104 7.36 -18.33 3.82
N ASN A 105 8.55 -18.74 4.24
CA ASN A 105 8.81 -20.14 4.59
C ASN A 105 8.34 -20.48 6.01
N GLN A 106 8.22 -19.48 6.88
CA GLN A 106 7.83 -19.64 8.28
C GLN A 106 6.40 -19.17 8.56
N PHE A 107 5.52 -19.12 7.54
CA PHE A 107 4.17 -18.59 7.71
C PHE A 107 3.32 -19.38 8.71
N GLU A 108 3.62 -20.67 8.91
CA GLU A 108 2.90 -21.53 9.87
C GLU A 108 3.21 -21.14 11.32
N HIS A 109 4.36 -20.50 11.55
CA HIS A 109 4.85 -20.09 12.87
C HIS A 109 4.59 -18.62 13.14
N ILE A 110 4.74 -17.79 12.10
CA ILE A 110 4.57 -16.35 12.18
C ILE A 110 3.17 -16.02 11.70
N SER A 111 2.23 -15.95 12.63
CA SER A 111 0.80 -15.64 12.37
C SER A 111 0.60 -14.38 11.53
N GLN A 112 1.49 -13.39 11.68
CA GLN A 112 1.45 -12.12 10.95
C GLN A 112 2.28 -12.11 9.66
N SER A 113 2.82 -13.26 9.21
CA SER A 113 3.75 -13.32 8.08
C SER A 113 3.27 -12.58 6.84
N ALA A 114 2.00 -12.76 6.43
CA ALA A 114 1.45 -12.06 5.27
C ALA A 114 1.40 -10.53 5.47
N LEU A 115 0.96 -10.05 6.63
CA LEU A 115 0.92 -8.62 6.95
C LEU A 115 2.31 -8.01 7.03
N THR A 116 3.27 -8.70 7.66
CA THR A 116 4.65 -8.24 7.76
C THR A 116 5.31 -8.17 6.38
N ARG A 117 5.08 -9.17 5.51
CA ARG A 117 5.55 -9.12 4.11
C ARG A 117 4.94 -7.94 3.35
N PHE A 118 3.63 -7.70 3.52
CA PHE A 118 2.95 -6.55 2.90
C PHE A 118 3.56 -5.22 3.35
N ALA A 119 3.70 -5.04 4.68
CA ALA A 119 4.23 -3.82 5.28
C ALA A 119 5.70 -3.58 4.88
N LEU A 120 6.51 -4.63 4.79
CA LEU A 120 7.91 -4.54 4.38
C LEU A 120 8.04 -4.06 2.93
N ILE A 121 7.25 -4.64 2.01
CA ILE A 121 7.27 -4.22 0.60
C ILE A 121 6.69 -2.81 0.45
N ALA A 122 5.59 -2.50 1.12
CA ALA A 122 5.03 -1.16 1.14
C ALA A 122 6.07 -0.12 1.61
N ARG A 123 6.76 -0.38 2.73
CA ARG A 123 7.83 0.50 3.26
C ARG A 123 8.99 0.64 2.26
N LEU A 124 9.40 -0.44 1.61
CA LEU A 124 10.47 -0.41 0.62
C LEU A 124 10.15 0.59 -0.51
N LEU A 125 8.94 0.57 -1.05
CA LEU A 125 8.54 1.43 -2.17
C LEU A 125 8.08 2.83 -1.74
N MET A 126 7.51 2.97 -0.54
CA MET A 126 6.95 4.23 -0.05
C MET A 126 7.96 5.12 0.66
N GLN A 127 9.09 4.57 1.12
CA GLN A 127 10.03 5.32 1.97
C GLN A 127 11.51 5.11 1.60
N ILE A 128 11.91 3.92 1.15
CA ILE A 128 13.33 3.59 0.96
C ILE A 128 13.77 3.83 -0.49
N LEU A 129 13.10 3.21 -1.46
CA LEU A 129 13.48 3.31 -2.87
C LEU A 129 12.99 4.62 -3.50
N PRO A 130 13.86 5.40 -4.13
CA PRO A 130 13.45 6.60 -4.86
C PRO A 130 12.59 6.26 -6.07
N MET A 131 11.58 7.09 -6.34
CA MET A 131 10.82 6.97 -7.58
C MET A 131 11.55 7.61 -8.76
N PRO A 132 11.45 7.05 -9.99
CA PRO A 132 11.97 7.69 -11.17
C PRO A 132 11.32 9.05 -11.40
N LEU A 133 12.14 10.01 -11.86
CA LEU A 133 11.65 11.31 -12.28
C LEU A 133 11.01 11.20 -13.67
N PRO A 134 10.02 12.05 -13.97
CA PRO A 134 9.50 12.18 -15.33
C PRO A 134 10.63 12.40 -16.35
N LEU A 135 10.48 11.86 -17.56
CA LEU A 135 11.49 11.96 -18.61
C LEU A 135 11.75 13.42 -19.03
N ASP A 136 10.73 14.26 -18.95
CA ASP A 136 10.77 15.70 -19.23
C ASP A 136 11.08 16.56 -18.00
N HIS A 137 11.53 15.95 -16.89
CA HIS A 137 11.86 16.69 -15.68
C HIS A 137 13.13 17.57 -15.88
N PRO A 138 13.16 18.83 -15.40
CA PRO A 138 14.35 19.69 -15.55
C PRO A 138 15.64 19.10 -14.96
N LYS A 139 15.49 18.28 -13.92
CA LYS A 139 16.58 17.53 -13.25
C LYS A 139 16.65 16.06 -13.67
N ALA A 140 16.13 15.67 -14.85
CA ALA A 140 16.12 14.27 -15.30
C ALA A 140 17.53 13.66 -15.38
N SER A 141 18.54 14.45 -15.75
CA SER A 141 19.95 14.03 -15.76
C SER A 141 20.50 13.69 -14.37
N GLY A 142 19.94 14.30 -13.32
CA GLY A 142 20.26 14.02 -11.92
C GLY A 142 19.32 13.01 -11.26
N CYS A 143 18.48 12.29 -12.03
CA CYS A 143 17.60 11.27 -11.48
C CYS A 143 18.42 10.13 -10.85
N PHE A 144 17.95 9.61 -9.71
CA PHE A 144 18.57 8.49 -9.00
C PHE A 144 18.87 7.29 -9.91
N TRP A 145 17.89 6.89 -10.72
CA TRP A 145 18.02 5.74 -11.64
C TRP A 145 18.84 6.06 -12.91
N MET A 146 19.21 7.33 -13.12
CA MET A 146 20.09 7.77 -14.21
C MET A 146 21.55 7.94 -13.75
N GLN A 147 21.85 7.69 -12.47
CA GLN A 147 23.22 7.65 -11.96
C GLN A 147 24.05 6.56 -12.64
N GLU A 148 25.37 6.64 -12.51
CA GLU A 148 26.28 5.62 -13.02
C GLU A 148 26.04 4.30 -12.27
N MET A 149 25.88 3.20 -13.02
CA MET A 149 25.70 1.87 -12.45
C MET A 149 26.32 0.81 -13.36
N LYS A 150 26.75 -0.30 -12.78
CA LYS A 150 27.29 -1.44 -13.52
C LYS A 150 26.16 -2.33 -14.05
N GLN A 151 26.46 -3.12 -15.08
CA GLN A 151 25.50 -4.06 -15.67
C GLN A 151 25.04 -5.10 -14.65
N GLU A 152 25.96 -5.58 -13.82
CA GLU A 152 25.65 -6.55 -12.76
C GLU A 152 24.68 -5.95 -11.74
N THR A 153 24.89 -4.70 -11.32
CA THR A 153 24.00 -3.98 -10.40
C THR A 153 22.61 -3.80 -10.99
N LYS A 154 22.53 -3.42 -12.28
CA LYS A 154 21.26 -3.28 -12.99
C LYS A 154 20.50 -4.60 -13.07
N ALA A 155 21.17 -5.67 -13.49
CA ALA A 155 20.58 -7.00 -13.59
C ALA A 155 20.13 -7.51 -12.21
N ASP A 156 20.93 -7.27 -11.17
CA ASP A 156 20.62 -7.63 -9.79
C ASP A 156 19.37 -6.90 -9.28
N LEU A 157 19.27 -5.58 -9.52
CA LEU A 157 18.09 -4.78 -9.21
C LEU A 157 16.84 -5.31 -9.90
N MET A 158 16.88 -5.48 -11.23
CA MET A 158 15.71 -5.91 -12.00
C MET A 158 15.23 -7.31 -11.58
N ARG A 159 16.16 -8.24 -11.33
CA ARG A 159 15.84 -9.57 -10.81
C ARG A 159 15.17 -9.50 -9.44
N HIS A 160 15.74 -8.75 -8.50
CA HIS A 160 15.20 -8.67 -7.14
C HIS A 160 13.87 -7.92 -7.08
N LEU A 161 13.68 -6.86 -7.88
CA LEU A 161 12.38 -6.18 -8.02
C LEU A 161 11.30 -7.10 -8.58
N PHE A 162 11.63 -7.94 -9.55
CA PHE A 162 10.72 -8.97 -10.05
C PHE A 162 10.34 -10.00 -8.96
N LEU A 163 11.31 -10.46 -8.15
CA LEU A 163 11.01 -11.34 -7.02
C LEU A 163 10.14 -10.64 -5.97
N ILE A 164 10.39 -9.35 -5.69
CA ILE A 164 9.55 -8.53 -4.80
C ILE A 164 8.12 -8.41 -5.37
N ALA A 165 7.95 -8.17 -6.67
CA ALA A 165 6.64 -8.11 -7.32
C ALA A 165 5.87 -9.43 -7.16
N ARG A 166 6.56 -10.57 -7.29
CA ARG A 166 6.00 -11.90 -7.07
C ARG A 166 5.58 -12.14 -5.62
N HIS A 167 6.41 -11.76 -4.65
CA HIS A 167 6.05 -11.79 -3.24
C HIS A 167 4.84 -10.89 -2.95
N PHE A 168 4.82 -9.70 -3.55
CA PHE A 168 3.76 -8.74 -3.35
C PHE A 168 2.43 -9.24 -3.90
N ALA A 169 2.39 -9.77 -5.12
CA ALA A 169 1.19 -10.35 -5.72
C ALA A 169 0.63 -11.51 -4.86
N ALA A 170 1.50 -12.42 -4.39
CA ALA A 170 1.09 -13.52 -3.53
C ALA A 170 0.49 -13.04 -2.20
N VAL A 171 1.12 -12.03 -1.57
CA VAL A 171 0.63 -11.46 -0.31
C VAL A 171 -0.68 -10.69 -0.52
N CYS A 172 -0.83 -9.95 -1.62
CA CYS A 172 -2.08 -9.29 -1.98
C CYS A 172 -3.23 -10.28 -2.11
N CYS A 173 -2.99 -11.46 -2.70
CA CYS A 173 -3.99 -12.51 -2.81
C CYS A 173 -4.19 -13.31 -1.51
N THR A 174 -3.26 -13.21 -0.55
CA THR A 174 -3.40 -13.86 0.77
C THR A 174 -4.22 -13.02 1.74
N LEU A 175 -4.02 -11.71 1.70
CA LEU A 175 -4.70 -10.79 2.60
C LEU A 175 -6.12 -10.48 2.09
N ARG A 176 -7.07 -10.37 3.01
CA ARG A 176 -8.41 -9.87 2.71
C ARG A 176 -8.32 -8.49 2.04
N ALA A 177 -8.91 -8.36 0.86
CA ALA A 177 -9.02 -7.08 0.18
C ALA A 177 -9.94 -6.15 1.00
N SER A 178 -9.46 -4.95 1.30
CA SER A 178 -10.23 -3.87 1.91
C SER A 178 -9.96 -2.60 1.12
N ARG A 179 -10.81 -1.57 1.24
CA ARG A 179 -10.61 -0.30 0.53
C ARG A 179 -9.27 0.35 0.89
N GLU A 180 -8.91 0.28 2.15
CA GLU A 180 -7.66 0.81 2.71
C GLU A 180 -6.44 0.07 2.14
N THR A 181 -6.53 -1.27 2.03
CA THR A 181 -5.40 -2.08 1.54
C THR A 181 -5.32 -2.06 0.01
N ASP A 182 -6.44 -1.98 -0.71
CA ASP A 182 -6.49 -1.92 -2.18
C ASP A 182 -5.75 -0.72 -2.75
N GLY A 183 -5.81 0.43 -2.08
CA GLY A 183 -5.00 1.61 -2.39
C GLY A 183 -3.51 1.29 -2.46
N ALA A 184 -2.97 0.72 -1.38
CA ALA A 184 -1.57 0.34 -1.30
C ALA A 184 -1.21 -0.80 -2.27
N ARG A 185 -2.07 -1.82 -2.45
CA ARG A 185 -1.85 -2.92 -3.42
C ARG A 185 -1.63 -2.39 -4.85
N VAL A 186 -2.47 -1.46 -5.27
CA VAL A 186 -2.44 -0.91 -6.63
C VAL A 186 -1.27 0.04 -6.81
N VAL A 187 -1.03 0.94 -5.86
CA VAL A 187 0.02 1.96 -6.00
C VAL A 187 1.43 1.38 -5.85
N VAL A 188 1.65 0.44 -4.92
CA VAL A 188 2.96 -0.20 -4.72
C VAL A 188 3.34 -1.07 -5.91
N SER A 189 2.41 -1.84 -6.47
CA SER A 189 2.68 -2.64 -7.67
C SER A 189 3.01 -1.76 -8.88
N ALA A 190 2.30 -0.63 -9.04
CA ALA A 190 2.60 0.37 -10.07
C ALA A 190 4.00 1.00 -9.90
N ALA A 191 4.41 1.26 -8.66
CA ALA A 191 5.73 1.79 -8.36
C ALA A 191 6.86 0.83 -8.73
N ILE A 192 6.70 -0.47 -8.46
CA ILE A 192 7.68 -1.48 -8.89
C ILE A 192 7.80 -1.48 -10.42
N ALA A 193 6.67 -1.43 -11.15
CA ALA A 193 6.67 -1.37 -12.61
C ALA A 193 7.35 -0.10 -13.15
N ALA A 194 7.13 1.06 -12.53
CA ALA A 194 7.77 2.32 -12.91
C ALA A 194 9.30 2.27 -12.71
N ILE A 195 9.78 1.73 -11.59
CA ILE A 195 11.22 1.55 -11.35
C ILE A 195 11.81 0.57 -12.38
N MET A 196 11.11 -0.52 -12.70
CA MET A 196 11.55 -1.49 -13.71
C MET A 196 11.63 -0.87 -15.11
N ASP A 197 10.67 -0.02 -15.52
CA ASP A 197 10.73 0.72 -16.79
C ASP A 197 11.96 1.63 -16.84
N ALA A 198 12.18 2.41 -15.76
CA ALA A 198 13.32 3.32 -15.68
C ALA A 198 14.67 2.57 -15.76
N LEU A 199 14.79 1.42 -15.10
CA LEU A 199 15.95 0.55 -15.19
C LEU A 199 16.10 -0.02 -16.59
N LEU A 200 15.03 -0.52 -17.22
CA LEU A 200 15.11 -1.07 -18.57
C LEU A 200 15.53 0.01 -19.59
N ARG A 201 15.03 1.24 -19.45
CA ARG A 201 15.39 2.41 -20.27
C ARG A 201 16.82 2.91 -20.05
N ARG A 202 17.43 2.61 -18.90
CA ARG A 202 18.79 3.05 -18.57
C ARG A 202 19.82 2.31 -19.43
N VAL A 203 20.36 3.00 -20.43
CA VAL A 203 21.52 2.52 -21.21
C VAL A 203 22.81 2.74 -20.40
N LEU A 204 23.60 1.68 -20.23
CA LEU A 204 24.87 1.71 -19.51
C LEU A 204 26.04 1.98 -20.45
N VAL A 205 27.08 2.60 -19.90
CA VAL A 205 28.36 2.80 -20.58
C VAL A 205 29.14 1.48 -20.52
N GLY A 206 29.40 0.86 -21.67
CA GLY A 206 30.06 -0.43 -21.73
C GLY A 206 29.87 -1.16 -23.07
N PRO A 207 30.26 -2.44 -23.15
CA PRO A 207 30.11 -3.26 -24.35
C PRO A 207 28.65 -3.31 -24.83
N LEU A 208 28.45 -3.24 -26.15
CA LEU A 208 27.13 -3.19 -26.80
C LEU A 208 26.17 -4.28 -26.29
N HIS A 209 26.67 -5.52 -26.17
CA HIS A 209 25.90 -6.71 -25.84
C HIS A 209 25.20 -6.66 -24.47
N GLY A 210 25.78 -5.96 -23.47
CA GLY A 210 25.18 -5.86 -22.14
C GLY A 210 24.01 -4.87 -22.06
N SER A 211 23.79 -4.03 -23.08
CA SER A 211 22.80 -2.95 -23.03
C SER A 211 21.82 -2.98 -24.20
N LEU A 212 21.80 -4.04 -25.00
CA LEU A 212 21.08 -4.08 -26.26
C LEU A 212 19.56 -3.88 -26.06
N ALA A 213 18.93 -4.66 -25.17
CA ALA A 213 17.52 -4.49 -24.82
C ALA A 213 17.20 -3.06 -24.41
N SER A 214 18.07 -2.43 -23.61
CA SER A 214 17.91 -1.06 -23.13
C SER A 214 18.09 0.00 -24.21
N ARG A 215 19.04 -0.21 -25.14
CA ARG A 215 19.28 0.70 -26.26
C ARG A 215 18.07 0.75 -27.20
N HIS A 216 17.50 -0.41 -27.53
CA HIS A 216 16.28 -0.46 -28.34
C HIS A 216 15.09 0.10 -27.57
N TYR A 217 14.89 -0.32 -26.32
CA TYR A 217 13.78 0.17 -25.49
C TYR A 217 13.79 1.70 -25.30
N SER A 218 14.98 2.30 -25.16
CA SER A 218 15.15 3.75 -25.02
C SER A 218 15.18 4.53 -26.33
N GLY A 219 15.18 3.86 -27.50
CA GLY A 219 15.34 4.51 -28.80
C GLY A 219 16.75 5.06 -29.06
N LEU A 220 17.76 4.60 -28.32
CA LEU A 220 19.17 5.01 -28.45
C LEU A 220 20.03 4.00 -29.24
N ALA A 221 19.42 2.98 -29.83
CA ALA A 221 20.10 2.04 -30.73
C ALA A 221 20.44 2.69 -32.07
N GLU A 222 21.41 2.13 -32.80
CA GLU A 222 21.77 2.60 -34.14
C GLU A 222 20.66 2.24 -35.14
N GLY A 223 20.30 3.19 -36.01
CA GLY A 223 19.26 3.03 -37.04
C GLY A 223 17.97 3.81 -36.73
N PRO A 224 16.91 3.65 -37.54
CA PRO A 224 15.61 4.27 -37.29
C PRO A 224 14.93 3.57 -36.10
N CYS A 225 15.29 3.98 -34.88
CA CYS A 225 14.72 3.46 -33.65
C CYS A 225 13.93 4.57 -32.94
N LEU A 226 12.72 4.26 -32.50
CA LEU A 226 11.92 5.09 -31.61
C LEU A 226 11.85 4.45 -30.23
N PRO A 227 11.66 5.23 -29.15
CA PRO A 227 11.54 4.70 -27.81
C PRO A 227 10.26 3.88 -27.61
N PHE A 228 10.35 2.82 -26.83
CA PHE A 228 9.22 2.02 -26.36
C PHE A 228 8.86 2.38 -24.91
N GLY A 229 7.64 2.04 -24.50
CA GLY A 229 7.17 2.27 -23.14
C GLY A 229 5.88 1.54 -22.81
N VAL A 230 5.54 1.52 -21.51
CA VAL A 230 4.27 0.98 -21.01
C VAL A 230 3.31 2.11 -20.71
N ASP A 231 2.03 1.93 -21.04
CA ASP A 231 0.96 2.86 -20.69
C ASP A 231 0.42 2.60 -19.28
N CYS A 232 0.09 3.67 -18.53
CA CYS A 232 -0.55 3.54 -17.22
C CYS A 232 -1.94 2.87 -17.29
N GLY A 233 -2.60 2.93 -18.44
CA GLY A 233 -3.86 2.26 -18.72
C GLY A 233 -4.97 2.68 -17.77
N THR A 234 -5.72 1.70 -17.25
CA THR A 234 -6.82 1.97 -16.29
C THR A 234 -6.35 2.46 -14.92
N PHE A 235 -5.04 2.48 -14.62
CA PHE A 235 -4.49 2.91 -13.33
C PHE A 235 -4.89 4.35 -12.96
N LYS A 236 -4.84 5.29 -13.91
CA LYS A 236 -5.20 6.70 -13.65
C LYS A 236 -6.64 6.82 -13.14
N ALA A 237 -7.57 6.13 -13.79
CA ALA A 237 -8.99 6.14 -13.43
C ALA A 237 -9.26 5.33 -12.14
N ALA A 238 -8.74 4.10 -12.05
CA ALA A 238 -8.95 3.26 -10.88
C ALA A 238 -8.39 3.89 -9.60
N SER A 239 -7.18 4.44 -9.65
CA SER A 239 -6.53 5.06 -8.49
C SER A 239 -7.17 6.39 -8.05
N ALA A 240 -8.06 7.00 -8.85
CA ALA A 240 -8.75 8.24 -8.49
C ALA A 240 -9.74 8.05 -7.33
N THR A 241 -10.25 6.82 -7.14
CA THR A 241 -11.30 6.48 -6.17
C THR A 241 -10.84 5.47 -5.12
N LEU A 242 -9.55 5.13 -5.11
CA LEU A 242 -8.95 4.29 -4.06
C LEU A 242 -8.79 5.11 -2.79
N LEU A 243 -8.97 4.43 -1.64
CA LEU A 243 -8.84 5.07 -0.34
C LEU A 243 -7.36 5.09 0.07
N LEU A 244 -6.70 6.24 -0.12
CA LEU A 244 -5.27 6.42 0.15
C LEU A 244 -5.06 7.03 1.53
N VAL A 245 -5.27 6.21 2.57
CA VAL A 245 -5.18 6.65 3.97
C VAL A 245 -3.77 7.08 4.37
N ALA A 246 -2.74 6.41 3.85
CA ALA A 246 -1.35 6.78 4.11
C ALA A 246 -0.90 7.87 3.11
N PRO A 247 -0.35 9.00 3.58
CA PRO A 247 0.10 10.09 2.72
C PRO A 247 1.19 9.63 1.72
N GLU A 248 2.00 8.64 2.08
CA GLU A 248 3.02 8.07 1.21
C GLU A 248 2.39 7.34 0.01
N CYS A 249 1.24 6.68 0.18
CA CYS A 249 0.51 6.09 -0.96
C CYS A 249 0.04 7.17 -1.93
N GLN A 250 -0.46 8.28 -1.40
CA GLN A 250 -0.92 9.42 -2.20
C GLN A 250 0.22 10.08 -2.98
N ALA A 251 1.36 10.28 -2.31
CA ALA A 251 2.59 10.76 -2.94
C ALA A 251 3.10 9.81 -4.02
N LEU A 252 3.18 8.51 -3.71
CA LEU A 252 3.63 7.47 -4.61
C LEU A 252 2.76 7.39 -5.87
N ARG A 253 1.42 7.44 -5.71
CA ARG A 253 0.47 7.51 -6.84
C ARG A 253 0.81 8.67 -7.77
N SER A 254 1.03 9.85 -7.21
CA SER A 254 1.28 11.07 -7.98
C SER A 254 2.58 10.99 -8.78
N LEU A 255 3.64 10.42 -8.19
CA LEU A 255 4.92 10.20 -8.85
C LEU A 255 4.85 9.16 -9.96
N VAL A 256 4.13 8.05 -9.74
CA VAL A 256 3.90 7.03 -10.78
C VAL A 256 3.15 7.63 -11.97
N LEU A 257 2.11 8.42 -11.72
CA LEU A 257 1.33 9.07 -12.78
C LEU A 257 2.16 10.11 -13.52
N ASP A 258 2.90 10.98 -12.83
CA ASP A 258 3.80 11.96 -13.45
C ASP A 258 4.85 11.24 -14.33
N TYR A 259 5.40 10.10 -13.87
CA TYR A 259 6.36 9.30 -14.63
C TYR A 259 5.75 8.71 -15.90
N PHE A 260 4.69 7.90 -15.79
CA PHE A 260 4.10 7.23 -16.95
C PHE A 260 3.43 8.21 -17.92
N ASP A 261 2.91 9.36 -17.47
CA ASP A 261 2.45 10.43 -18.36
C ASP A 261 3.60 10.97 -19.23
N SER A 262 4.79 11.18 -18.64
CA SER A 262 5.97 11.61 -19.40
C SER A 262 6.48 10.54 -20.36
N VAL A 263 6.46 9.26 -19.97
CA VAL A 263 6.79 8.13 -20.85
C VAL A 263 5.83 8.13 -22.03
N ARG A 264 4.52 8.22 -21.74
CA ARG A 264 3.50 8.15 -22.77
C ARG A 264 3.58 9.27 -23.80
N ARG A 265 3.96 10.47 -23.38
CA ARG A 265 4.21 11.62 -24.27
C ARG A 265 5.47 11.47 -25.13
N SER A 266 6.41 10.62 -24.71
CA SER A 266 7.68 10.40 -25.43
C SER A 266 7.63 9.29 -26.48
N ILE A 267 6.56 8.50 -26.53
CA ILE A 267 6.41 7.32 -27.39
C ILE A 267 5.19 7.45 -28.31
N SER A 268 5.23 6.82 -29.49
CA SER A 268 4.09 6.72 -30.40
C SER A 268 3.16 5.55 -30.05
N GLU A 269 1.93 5.55 -30.59
CA GLU A 269 0.91 4.53 -30.32
C GLU A 269 1.38 3.10 -30.63
N ASP A 270 2.13 2.95 -31.71
CA ASP A 270 2.70 1.69 -32.19
C ASP A 270 3.96 1.26 -31.43
N HIS A 271 4.38 2.00 -30.41
CA HIS A 271 5.54 1.70 -29.55
C HIS A 271 5.14 1.48 -28.08
N VAL A 272 3.84 1.35 -27.81
CA VAL A 272 3.33 0.91 -26.50
C VAL A 272 3.45 -0.61 -26.40
N VAL A 273 4.19 -1.10 -25.42
CA VAL A 273 4.37 -2.53 -25.14
C VAL A 273 3.52 -2.97 -23.95
N PHE A 274 3.22 -4.27 -23.88
CA PHE A 274 2.55 -4.91 -22.75
C PHE A 274 1.19 -4.30 -22.39
N SER A 275 0.37 -3.98 -23.39
CA SER A 275 -1.00 -3.46 -23.23
C SER A 275 -2.01 -4.52 -22.75
N PHE A 276 -1.63 -5.32 -21.75
CA PHE A 276 -2.42 -6.46 -21.25
C PHE A 276 -3.78 -6.05 -20.68
N ASP A 277 -3.93 -4.80 -20.21
CA ASP A 277 -5.20 -4.28 -19.72
C ASP A 277 -6.20 -3.93 -20.83
N GLN A 278 -5.73 -3.76 -22.07
CA GLN A 278 -6.59 -3.58 -23.23
C GLN A 278 -6.93 -4.92 -23.88
N GLN A 279 -5.92 -5.77 -24.09
CA GLN A 279 -6.08 -7.07 -24.74
C GLN A 279 -4.93 -8.03 -24.38
N MET A 280 -5.26 -9.30 -24.16
CA MET A 280 -4.27 -10.37 -23.95
C MET A 280 -3.70 -10.90 -25.28
N THR A 281 -3.15 -10.01 -26.12
CA THR A 281 -2.55 -10.34 -27.44
C THR A 281 -1.20 -9.67 -27.61
N CYS A 282 -0.38 -10.17 -28.54
CA CYS A 282 0.85 -9.49 -28.95
C CYS A 282 0.48 -8.29 -29.82
N GLY A 283 0.69 -7.08 -29.30
CA GLY A 283 0.38 -5.82 -29.99
C GLY A 283 1.43 -5.43 -31.03
N GLU A 284 1.18 -4.34 -31.75
CA GLU A 284 2.15 -3.80 -32.72
C GLU A 284 3.43 -3.35 -32.02
N GLY A 285 3.35 -2.70 -30.85
CA GLY A 285 4.54 -2.30 -30.09
C GLY A 285 5.37 -3.48 -29.58
N ASP A 286 4.70 -4.53 -29.09
CA ASP A 286 5.37 -5.78 -28.70
C ASP A 286 6.11 -6.40 -29.90
N THR A 287 5.43 -6.43 -31.06
CA THR A 287 5.96 -7.00 -32.30
C THR A 287 7.13 -6.19 -32.83
N ALA A 288 7.02 -4.86 -32.86
CA ALA A 288 8.05 -3.95 -33.34
C ALA A 288 9.31 -3.98 -32.46
N TRP A 289 9.14 -4.06 -31.13
CA TRP A 289 10.28 -4.15 -30.22
C TRP A 289 11.03 -5.48 -30.40
N VAL A 290 10.31 -6.60 -30.49
CA VAL A 290 10.91 -7.92 -30.71
C VAL A 290 11.53 -8.03 -32.09
N GLU A 291 10.93 -7.43 -33.13
CA GLU A 291 11.49 -7.35 -34.47
C GLU A 291 12.83 -6.63 -34.45
N GLN A 292 12.92 -5.45 -33.81
CA GLN A 292 14.18 -4.72 -33.68
C GLN A 292 15.26 -5.54 -32.96
N MET A 293 14.90 -6.18 -31.85
CA MET A 293 15.82 -7.05 -31.11
C MET A 293 16.26 -8.25 -31.95
N GLY A 294 15.32 -8.87 -32.67
CA GLY A 294 15.56 -10.02 -33.51
C GLY A 294 16.50 -9.72 -34.67
N LEU A 295 16.36 -8.54 -35.29
CA LEU A 295 17.30 -8.09 -36.34
C LEU A 295 18.74 -8.03 -35.82
N CYS A 296 18.95 -7.54 -34.60
CA CYS A 296 20.28 -7.50 -33.99
C CYS A 296 20.82 -8.88 -33.60
N LEU A 297 19.93 -9.86 -33.38
CA LEU A 297 20.29 -11.25 -33.09
C LEU A 297 20.40 -12.13 -34.35
N GLY A 298 20.09 -11.59 -35.54
CA GLY A 298 20.05 -12.38 -36.77
C GLY A 298 18.87 -13.36 -36.84
N LEU A 299 17.74 -13.02 -36.20
CA LEU A 299 16.51 -13.81 -36.20
C LEU A 299 15.57 -13.37 -37.34
N ASP A 300 15.66 -14.03 -38.49
CA ASP A 300 14.91 -13.65 -39.71
C ASP A 300 13.38 -13.64 -39.56
N SER A 301 12.83 -14.39 -38.60
CA SER A 301 11.38 -14.52 -38.37
C SER A 301 10.89 -13.85 -37.08
N ALA A 302 11.70 -12.97 -36.48
CA ALA A 302 11.40 -12.36 -35.19
C ALA A 302 10.03 -11.65 -35.14
N ARG A 303 9.64 -10.93 -36.20
CA ARG A 303 8.34 -10.27 -36.28
C ARG A 303 7.18 -11.27 -36.24
N ARG A 304 7.26 -12.33 -37.04
CA ARG A 304 6.19 -13.34 -37.17
C ARG A 304 6.04 -14.18 -35.90
N GLU A 305 7.15 -14.36 -35.19
CA GLU A 305 7.24 -15.22 -34.01
C GLU A 305 7.38 -14.40 -32.72
N ALA A 306 7.08 -13.10 -32.77
CA ALA A 306 7.26 -12.17 -31.65
C ALA A 306 6.54 -12.65 -30.39
N ALA A 307 5.33 -13.19 -30.54
CA ALA A 307 4.58 -13.75 -29.43
C ALA A 307 5.26 -14.97 -28.80
N CYS A 308 5.84 -15.87 -29.60
CA CYS A 308 6.54 -17.05 -29.09
C CYS A 308 7.88 -16.70 -28.43
N LEU A 309 8.57 -15.69 -28.94
CA LEU A 309 9.79 -15.13 -28.33
C LEU A 309 9.47 -14.43 -27.01
N LEU A 310 8.38 -13.65 -26.97
CA LEU A 310 7.95 -12.97 -25.76
C LEU A 310 7.38 -13.90 -24.71
N THR A 311 6.74 -15.03 -25.06
CA THR A 311 6.28 -16.02 -24.07
C THR A 311 7.41 -16.89 -23.54
N GLY A 312 8.48 -17.07 -24.33
CA GLY A 312 9.57 -17.99 -24.03
C GLY A 312 9.34 -19.40 -24.57
N GLU A 313 8.27 -19.63 -25.35
CA GLU A 313 8.12 -20.86 -26.16
C GLU A 313 9.28 -21.00 -27.16
N ARG A 314 9.81 -19.85 -27.59
CA ARG A 314 11.12 -19.71 -28.24
C ARG A 314 12.09 -19.01 -27.30
N PRO A 315 13.08 -19.72 -26.73
CA PRO A 315 13.87 -19.21 -25.61
C PRO A 315 14.95 -18.20 -26.02
N GLU A 316 15.27 -18.08 -27.31
CA GLU A 316 16.46 -17.37 -27.83
C GLU A 316 16.55 -15.91 -27.38
N LEU A 317 15.41 -15.22 -27.27
CA LEU A 317 15.35 -13.83 -26.80
C LEU A 317 15.51 -13.73 -25.29
N LEU A 318 14.75 -14.54 -24.53
CA LEU A 318 14.67 -14.43 -23.07
C LEU A 318 15.85 -15.07 -22.33
N GLU A 319 16.57 -16.00 -22.97
CA GLU A 319 17.83 -16.54 -22.44
C GLU A 319 18.96 -15.50 -22.49
N LEU A 320 18.98 -14.67 -23.54
CA LEU A 320 19.97 -13.60 -23.70
C LEU A 320 19.60 -12.35 -22.90
N PHE A 321 18.31 -12.01 -22.84
CA PHE A 321 17.79 -10.81 -22.18
C PHE A 321 16.69 -11.16 -21.17
N PRO A 322 17.02 -11.82 -20.05
CA PRO A 322 16.04 -12.24 -19.06
C PRO A 322 15.31 -11.05 -18.40
N GLU A 323 15.90 -9.85 -18.44
CA GLU A 323 15.27 -8.62 -17.97
C GLU A 323 13.95 -8.29 -18.68
N ILE A 324 13.79 -8.72 -19.94
CA ILE A 324 12.54 -8.56 -20.70
C ILE A 324 11.43 -9.39 -20.04
N ALA A 325 11.72 -10.64 -19.67
CA ALA A 325 10.76 -11.50 -18.99
C ALA A 325 10.40 -10.98 -17.59
N TRP A 326 11.40 -10.52 -16.83
CA TRP A 326 11.20 -9.93 -15.50
C TRP A 326 10.30 -8.70 -15.56
N PHE A 327 10.52 -7.84 -16.56
CA PHE A 327 9.71 -6.64 -16.76
C PHE A 327 8.29 -6.98 -17.23
N ARG A 328 8.14 -7.83 -18.26
CA ARG A 328 6.85 -8.35 -18.75
C ARG A 328 5.99 -8.87 -17.61
N ASP A 329 6.55 -9.75 -16.78
CA ASP A 329 5.82 -10.38 -15.68
C ASP A 329 5.45 -9.36 -14.59
N THR A 330 6.33 -8.41 -14.29
CA THR A 330 6.04 -7.33 -13.33
C THR A 330 4.88 -6.46 -13.81
N VAL A 331 4.86 -6.11 -15.10
CA VAL A 331 3.75 -5.33 -15.71
C VAL A 331 2.46 -6.14 -15.67
N PHE A 332 2.50 -7.43 -16.02
CA PHE A 332 1.31 -8.29 -15.93
C PHE A 332 0.76 -8.38 -14.50
N LEU A 333 1.61 -8.61 -13.50
CA LEU A 333 1.19 -8.67 -12.09
C LEU A 333 0.59 -7.34 -11.61
N TRP A 334 1.17 -6.20 -12.01
CA TRP A 334 0.60 -4.88 -11.73
C TRP A 334 -0.80 -4.74 -12.34
N LYS A 335 -0.97 -5.02 -13.63
CA LYS A 335 -2.25 -4.89 -14.33
C LYS A 335 -3.30 -5.85 -13.77
N MET A 336 -2.93 -7.08 -13.42
CA MET A 336 -3.80 -8.03 -12.72
C MET A 336 -4.29 -7.47 -11.38
N LEU A 337 -3.41 -6.84 -10.59
CA LEU A 337 -3.79 -6.22 -9.32
C LEU A 337 -4.67 -4.97 -9.48
N LEU A 338 -4.84 -4.42 -10.69
CA LEU A 338 -5.84 -3.38 -10.97
C LEU A 338 -7.25 -3.95 -11.11
N LEU A 339 -7.39 -5.24 -11.39
CA LEU A 339 -8.68 -5.88 -11.56
C LEU A 339 -9.44 -5.99 -10.22
N PRO A 340 -10.77 -6.07 -10.26
CA PRO A 340 -11.58 -6.41 -9.09
C PRO A 340 -11.12 -7.70 -8.39
N ALA A 341 -11.28 -7.85 -7.06
CA ALA A 341 -10.81 -9.06 -6.38
C ALA A 341 -11.49 -10.35 -6.87
N CYS A 342 -12.72 -10.28 -7.39
CA CYS A 342 -13.40 -11.43 -7.99
C CYS A 342 -12.69 -11.96 -9.26
N GLN A 343 -11.79 -11.18 -9.86
CA GLN A 343 -10.97 -11.57 -11.01
C GLN A 343 -9.51 -11.85 -10.64
N CYS A 344 -9.15 -11.64 -9.37
CA CYS A 344 -7.85 -12.00 -8.82
C CYS A 344 -7.89 -13.44 -8.28
N PRO A 345 -6.73 -14.06 -8.03
CA PRO A 345 -6.66 -15.33 -7.31
C PRO A 345 -7.44 -15.27 -5.98
N PRO A 346 -8.13 -16.36 -5.60
CA PRO A 346 -8.94 -16.40 -4.40
C PRO A 346 -8.10 -16.18 -3.15
N MET A 347 -8.78 -15.69 -2.11
CA MET A 347 -8.15 -15.44 -0.80
C MET A 347 -7.76 -16.75 -0.14
N GLN A 348 -6.48 -17.09 -0.21
CA GLN A 348 -5.90 -18.22 0.47
C GLN A 348 -4.41 -18.00 0.70
N GLN A 349 -3.76 -18.91 1.41
CA GLN A 349 -2.34 -18.81 1.67
C GLN A 349 -1.50 -19.06 0.40
N TRP A 350 -0.92 -18.00 -0.14
CA TRP A 350 -0.05 -18.07 -1.31
C TRP A 350 1.42 -17.90 -0.95
N ARG A 351 2.27 -18.75 -1.54
CA ARG A 351 3.73 -18.61 -1.57
C ARG A 351 4.14 -17.76 -2.76
N ALA A 352 5.33 -17.17 -2.70
CA ALA A 352 5.90 -16.47 -3.86
C ALA A 352 6.17 -17.43 -5.04
N ALA A 353 6.36 -18.72 -4.78
CA ALA A 353 6.47 -19.74 -5.82
C ALA A 353 5.19 -19.84 -6.67
N ASP A 354 4.02 -19.68 -6.05
CA ASP A 354 2.72 -19.80 -6.72
C ASP A 354 2.47 -18.66 -7.69
N SER A 355 3.05 -17.48 -7.45
CA SER A 355 2.95 -16.33 -8.37
C SER A 355 3.89 -16.41 -9.58
N LEU A 356 4.59 -17.54 -9.78
CA LEU A 356 5.36 -17.77 -11.00
C LEU A 356 4.42 -17.83 -12.22
N LEU A 357 4.66 -16.96 -13.19
CA LEU A 357 3.87 -16.90 -14.41
C LEU A 357 4.45 -17.86 -15.46
N LYS A 358 3.57 -18.66 -16.05
CA LYS A 358 3.86 -19.50 -17.22
C LYS A 358 3.07 -18.98 -18.40
N TRP A 359 3.76 -18.67 -19.48
CA TRP A 359 3.17 -18.04 -20.66
C TRP A 359 3.08 -19.04 -21.81
N GLN A 360 1.97 -18.99 -22.55
CA GLN A 360 1.75 -19.73 -23.79
C GLN A 360 1.04 -18.84 -24.79
N TYR A 361 1.32 -19.00 -26.08
CA TYR A 361 0.60 -18.27 -27.13
C TYR A 361 -0.30 -19.23 -27.91
N LYS A 362 -1.62 -19.09 -27.74
CA LYS A 362 -2.62 -19.94 -28.41
C LYS A 362 -3.72 -19.11 -29.03
N LYS A 363 -4.13 -19.49 -30.25
CA LYS A 363 -5.26 -18.89 -30.97
C LYS A 363 -5.19 -17.35 -31.03
N GLY A 364 -3.99 -16.80 -31.21
CA GLY A 364 -3.78 -15.35 -31.30
C GLY A 364 -3.71 -14.61 -29.97
N ARG A 365 -3.77 -15.30 -28.82
CA ARG A 365 -3.82 -14.70 -27.48
C ARG A 365 -2.74 -15.28 -26.55
N PHE A 366 -2.32 -14.47 -25.59
CA PHE A 366 -1.51 -14.93 -24.46
C PHE A 366 -2.40 -15.65 -23.44
N GLU A 367 -2.02 -16.87 -23.09
CA GLU A 367 -2.54 -17.61 -21.94
C GLU A 367 -1.47 -17.58 -20.84
N VAL A 368 -1.82 -17.04 -19.67
CA VAL A 368 -0.92 -16.91 -18.53
C VAL A 368 -1.43 -17.79 -17.40
N VAL A 369 -0.59 -18.69 -16.90
CA VAL A 369 -0.92 -19.54 -15.76
C VAL A 369 -0.06 -19.14 -14.57
N GLY A 370 -0.71 -18.88 -13.44
CA GLY A 370 -0.09 -18.59 -12.15
C GLY A 370 -1.12 -18.85 -11.05
N PHE A 371 -0.68 -19.05 -9.81
CA PHE A 371 -1.56 -19.41 -8.69
C PHE A 371 -2.40 -20.68 -8.97
N GLY A 372 -1.84 -21.62 -9.74
CA GLY A 372 -2.55 -22.84 -10.16
C GLY A 372 -3.75 -22.61 -11.09
N MET A 373 -3.91 -21.42 -11.66
CA MET A 373 -5.06 -21.06 -12.51
C MET A 373 -4.64 -20.21 -13.71
N THR A 374 -5.55 -20.07 -14.68
CA THR A 374 -5.36 -19.13 -15.79
C THR A 374 -5.71 -17.73 -15.31
N LEU A 375 -4.80 -16.79 -15.52
CA LEU A 375 -4.90 -15.40 -15.11
C LEU A 375 -5.21 -14.50 -16.31
N THR A 376 -5.81 -13.35 -16.03
CA THR A 376 -5.99 -12.27 -17.00
C THR A 376 -5.59 -10.94 -16.35
N ALA A 377 -5.18 -9.99 -17.19
CA ALA A 377 -4.98 -8.60 -16.83
C ALA A 377 -5.92 -7.65 -17.59
N GLU A 378 -6.73 -8.19 -18.51
CA GLU A 378 -7.63 -7.43 -19.39
C GLU A 378 -8.79 -6.83 -18.58
N ALA A 379 -8.96 -5.51 -18.67
CA ALA A 379 -10.01 -4.82 -17.96
C ALA A 379 -11.38 -5.08 -18.60
N GLN A 380 -12.30 -5.67 -17.84
CA GLN A 380 -13.69 -5.81 -18.29
C GLN A 380 -14.44 -4.47 -18.19
N ARG A 381 -15.28 -4.15 -19.18
CA ARG A 381 -16.17 -2.99 -19.11
C ARG A 381 -17.20 -3.20 -17.99
N PRO A 382 -17.35 -2.27 -17.04
CA PRO A 382 -18.35 -2.41 -16.00
C PRO A 382 -19.76 -2.31 -16.60
N SER A 383 -20.62 -3.28 -16.28
CA SER A 383 -22.04 -3.23 -16.65
C SER A 383 -22.79 -2.33 -15.67
N PHE A 384 -23.32 -1.20 -16.15
CA PHE A 384 -23.95 -0.13 -15.35
C PHE A 384 -25.14 -0.62 -14.50
N PHE A 385 -25.83 -1.69 -14.92
CA PHE A 385 -27.08 -2.14 -14.31
C PHE A 385 -26.95 -3.02 -13.04
N GLN A 386 -25.73 -3.32 -12.56
CA GLN A 386 -25.52 -4.15 -11.36
C GLN A 386 -25.28 -3.35 -10.05
N GLY A 387 -25.27 -2.02 -10.11
CA GLY A 387 -24.87 -1.16 -8.97
C GLY A 387 -25.87 -1.04 -7.81
N VAL A 388 -27.16 -1.33 -8.04
CA VAL A 388 -28.23 -0.98 -7.07
C VAL A 388 -28.44 -2.02 -5.97
N LEU A 389 -28.11 -3.30 -6.21
CA LEU A 389 -28.39 -4.39 -5.26
C LEU A 389 -27.23 -4.70 -4.28
N ARG A 390 -26.08 -4.01 -4.40
CA ARG A 390 -24.81 -4.37 -3.74
C ARG A 390 -24.43 -3.53 -2.53
N TRP A 391 -25.30 -2.63 -2.09
CA TRP A 391 -25.02 -1.73 -0.96
C TRP A 391 -25.12 -2.39 0.42
N PHE A 392 -25.87 -3.49 0.55
CA PHE A 392 -26.12 -4.18 1.82
C PHE A 392 -25.16 -5.35 2.14
N GLY A 393 -24.03 -5.47 1.43
CA GLY A 393 -23.08 -6.58 1.58
C GLY A 393 -21.72 -6.17 2.16
N GLN A 394 -20.99 -7.15 2.70
CA GLN A 394 -19.54 -7.06 2.95
C GLN A 394 -18.83 -6.43 1.75
N TYR A 395 -17.77 -5.64 1.97
CA TYR A 395 -16.97 -5.07 0.88
C TYR A 395 -16.49 -6.18 -0.07
N GLU A 396 -17.10 -6.24 -1.26
CA GLU A 396 -16.60 -6.95 -2.43
C GLU A 396 -15.92 -5.89 -3.30
N SER A 397 -14.61 -6.02 -3.57
CA SER A 397 -13.85 -5.05 -4.39
C SER A 397 -14.17 -5.17 -5.88
N ASP A 398 -15.44 -5.32 -6.21
CA ASP A 398 -15.96 -5.59 -7.55
C ASP A 398 -15.74 -4.45 -8.54
N ASN A 399 -15.56 -3.23 -8.05
CA ASN A 399 -15.20 -2.10 -8.90
C ASN A 399 -14.31 -1.08 -8.15
N LYS A 400 -13.01 -1.13 -8.41
CA LYS A 400 -12.02 -0.20 -7.84
C LYS A 400 -12.17 1.24 -8.33
N SER A 401 -12.92 1.48 -9.42
CA SER A 401 -13.19 2.81 -9.98
C SER A 401 -14.45 3.50 -9.41
N LEU A 402 -15.17 2.85 -8.49
CA LEU A 402 -16.38 3.41 -7.90
C LEU A 402 -16.08 4.16 -6.59
N SER A 403 -16.28 5.48 -6.59
CA SER A 403 -16.17 6.31 -5.38
C SER A 403 -17.34 6.07 -4.42
N ARG A 404 -17.07 5.98 -3.11
CA ARG A 404 -18.14 5.97 -2.08
C ARG A 404 -18.60 7.37 -1.70
N ALA A 405 -17.89 8.39 -2.14
CA ALA A 405 -18.31 9.79 -2.07
C ALA A 405 -19.11 10.23 -3.31
N SER A 406 -19.49 9.29 -4.20
CA SER A 406 -20.34 9.61 -5.35
C SER A 406 -21.80 9.76 -4.91
N PRO A 407 -22.44 10.92 -5.17
CA PRO A 407 -23.84 11.11 -4.83
C PRO A 407 -24.76 10.14 -5.59
N SER A 408 -24.48 9.86 -6.88
CA SER A 408 -25.22 8.88 -7.68
C SER A 408 -25.21 7.48 -7.06
N VAL A 409 -24.05 7.05 -6.53
CA VAL A 409 -23.91 5.75 -5.87
C VAL A 409 -24.72 5.71 -4.57
N LEU A 410 -24.79 6.81 -3.83
CA LEU A 410 -25.53 6.91 -2.57
C LEU A 410 -27.04 6.98 -2.78
N ALA A 411 -27.50 7.67 -3.83
CA ALA A 411 -28.91 7.77 -4.16
C ALA A 411 -29.46 6.48 -4.81
N GLY A 412 -28.60 5.68 -5.44
CA GLY A 412 -28.88 4.33 -5.95
C GLY A 412 -29.92 4.23 -7.07
N SER A 413 -30.60 5.32 -7.41
CA SER A 413 -31.78 5.33 -8.29
C SER A 413 -31.60 6.21 -9.53
N GLN A 414 -30.80 7.27 -9.44
CA GLN A 414 -30.62 8.28 -10.48
C GLN A 414 -29.16 8.77 -10.53
N GLU A 415 -28.71 9.17 -11.71
CA GLU A 415 -27.40 9.80 -11.88
C GLU A 415 -27.48 11.27 -11.44
N ILE A 416 -26.55 11.68 -10.56
CA ILE A 416 -26.48 13.03 -10.00
C ILE A 416 -25.20 13.68 -10.48
N ASN A 417 -25.34 14.73 -11.29
CA ASN A 417 -24.24 15.53 -11.79
C ASN A 417 -24.18 16.89 -11.10
N THR A 418 -25.32 17.50 -10.82
CA THR A 418 -25.44 18.84 -10.21
C THR A 418 -26.29 18.81 -8.92
N GLU A 419 -26.26 19.92 -8.18
CA GLU A 419 -27.16 20.14 -7.05
C GLU A 419 -28.63 20.08 -7.48
N ASP A 420 -28.98 20.61 -8.65
CA ASP A 420 -30.34 20.56 -9.17
C ASP A 420 -30.86 19.12 -9.29
N ASP A 421 -30.01 18.17 -9.71
CA ASP A 421 -30.38 16.75 -9.80
C ASP A 421 -30.76 16.16 -8.42
N VAL A 422 -30.13 16.66 -7.34
CA VAL A 422 -30.45 16.23 -5.96
C VAL A 422 -31.87 16.65 -5.58
N LEU A 423 -32.30 17.85 -5.99
CA LEU A 423 -33.64 18.38 -5.70
C LEU A 423 -34.75 17.55 -6.35
N PHE A 424 -34.46 16.86 -7.45
CA PHE A 424 -35.43 16.03 -8.18
C PHE A 424 -35.41 14.55 -7.77
N LEU A 425 -34.65 14.18 -6.74
CA LEU A 425 -34.63 12.80 -6.24
C LEU A 425 -35.98 12.40 -5.64
N ASN A 426 -36.53 11.29 -6.13
CA ASN A 426 -37.79 10.74 -5.61
C ASN A 426 -37.66 10.26 -4.16
N GLN A 427 -36.48 9.76 -3.78
CA GLN A 427 -36.20 9.25 -2.45
C GLN A 427 -34.76 9.58 -2.06
N LEU A 428 -34.60 10.20 -0.89
CA LEU A 428 -33.30 10.51 -0.31
C LEU A 428 -32.79 9.36 0.56
N PRO A 429 -31.49 9.06 0.55
CA PRO A 429 -30.91 8.02 1.40
C PRO A 429 -31.00 8.44 2.87
N THR A 430 -31.58 7.59 3.71
CA THR A 430 -31.77 7.90 5.15
C THR A 430 -30.64 7.39 6.04
N PHE A 431 -29.72 6.58 5.49
CA PHE A 431 -28.60 5.96 6.22
C PHE A 431 -29.06 5.25 7.50
N ASN A 432 -29.99 4.29 7.37
CA ASN A 432 -30.65 3.62 8.50
C ASN A 432 -31.36 4.58 9.48
N GLY A 433 -31.86 5.70 8.97
CA GLY A 433 -32.50 6.76 9.77
C GLY A 433 -31.53 7.64 10.54
N ALA A 434 -30.21 7.54 10.28
CA ALA A 434 -29.21 8.39 10.92
C ALA A 434 -29.32 9.86 10.47
N LEU A 435 -29.80 10.12 9.24
CA LEU A 435 -30.06 11.46 8.73
C LEU A 435 -31.53 11.63 8.34
N GLY A 436 -32.07 12.82 8.64
CA GLY A 436 -33.36 13.25 8.10
C GLY A 436 -33.25 13.66 6.63
N ALA A 437 -34.39 13.89 5.98
CA ALA A 437 -34.44 14.25 4.55
C ALA A 437 -33.62 15.51 4.24
N ALA A 438 -33.80 16.59 4.99
CA ALA A 438 -33.07 17.85 4.77
C ALA A 438 -31.54 17.70 4.93
N ASP A 439 -31.10 16.93 5.94
CA ASP A 439 -29.67 16.67 6.17
C ASP A 439 -29.08 15.77 5.08
N SER A 440 -29.87 14.82 4.57
CA SER A 440 -29.46 13.93 3.47
C SER A 440 -29.33 14.68 2.15
N GLU A 441 -30.31 15.53 1.82
CA GLU A 441 -30.27 16.43 0.66
C GLU A 441 -29.02 17.31 0.71
N LEU A 442 -28.78 17.98 1.84
CA LEU A 442 -27.62 18.85 2.02
C LEU A 442 -26.29 18.09 1.87
N LEU A 443 -26.19 16.88 2.44
CA LEU A 443 -25.02 16.02 2.29
C LEU A 443 -24.76 15.67 0.83
N LEU A 444 -25.80 15.26 0.08
CA LEU A 444 -25.67 14.95 -1.34
C LEU A 444 -25.27 16.18 -2.15
N THR A 445 -25.86 17.34 -1.86
CA THR A 445 -25.49 18.62 -2.47
C THR A 445 -24.02 18.94 -2.26
N TYR A 446 -23.49 18.81 -1.03
CA TYR A 446 -22.07 19.03 -0.76
C TYR A 446 -21.16 18.07 -1.53
N LEU A 447 -21.57 16.82 -1.75
CA LEU A 447 -20.80 15.86 -2.54
C LEU A 447 -20.74 16.23 -4.03
N THR A 448 -21.69 17.02 -4.54
CA THR A 448 -21.64 17.53 -5.93
C THR A 448 -20.58 18.61 -6.14
N ALA A 449 -20.03 19.19 -5.07
CA ALA A 449 -19.00 20.24 -5.10
C ALA A 449 -17.58 19.65 -4.90
N PRO A 450 -16.84 19.27 -5.96
CA PRO A 450 -15.68 18.39 -5.82
C PRO A 450 -14.52 18.98 -4.99
N TYR A 451 -14.35 20.30 -5.04
CA TYR A 451 -13.26 21.00 -4.34
C TYR A 451 -13.63 21.35 -2.89
N LEU A 452 -14.82 21.91 -2.67
CA LEU A 452 -15.26 22.37 -1.35
C LEU A 452 -15.85 21.26 -0.46
N ARG A 453 -16.06 20.04 -0.99
CA ARG A 453 -16.70 18.94 -0.25
C ARG A 453 -16.01 18.59 1.07
N ILE A 454 -14.68 18.67 1.15
CA ILE A 454 -13.92 18.28 2.36
C ILE A 454 -14.27 19.22 3.52
N PRO A 455 -14.04 20.54 3.44
CA PRO A 455 -14.39 21.44 4.54
C PRO A 455 -15.90 21.46 4.80
N LEU A 456 -16.75 21.44 3.76
CA LEU A 456 -18.21 21.45 3.93
C LEU A 456 -18.72 20.25 4.72
N LEU A 457 -18.28 19.03 4.39
CA LEU A 457 -18.73 17.82 5.10
C LEU A 457 -18.10 17.66 6.48
N LEU A 458 -16.84 18.06 6.66
CA LEU A 458 -16.26 18.08 8.01
C LEU A 458 -17.04 19.03 8.92
N SER A 459 -17.30 20.27 8.47
CA SER A 459 -18.11 21.24 9.20
C SER A 459 -19.57 20.80 9.38
N PHE A 460 -20.14 20.03 8.45
CA PHE A 460 -21.48 19.45 8.62
C PHE A 460 -21.54 18.56 9.87
N PHE A 461 -20.51 17.73 10.10
CA PHE A 461 -20.46 16.81 11.23
C PHE A 461 -19.91 17.41 12.54
N THR A 462 -19.41 18.64 12.57
CA THR A 462 -18.98 19.29 13.83
C THR A 462 -20.16 19.66 14.74
N ASP A 463 -21.37 19.72 14.20
CA ASP A 463 -22.57 19.98 14.98
C ASP A 463 -22.86 18.87 16.01
N ARG A 464 -23.26 19.27 17.23
CA ARG A 464 -23.45 18.36 18.37
C ARG A 464 -24.51 17.28 18.13
N GLN A 465 -25.49 17.53 17.25
CA GLN A 465 -26.53 16.57 16.89
C GLN A 465 -26.05 15.68 15.73
N ARG A 466 -25.54 16.29 14.65
CA ARG A 466 -25.14 15.55 13.44
C ARG A 466 -23.92 14.66 13.63
N VAL A 467 -23.00 15.00 14.54
CA VAL A 467 -21.86 14.14 14.89
C VAL A 467 -22.29 12.73 15.33
N SER A 468 -23.49 12.60 15.95
CA SER A 468 -24.00 11.29 16.36
C SER A 468 -24.45 10.42 15.18
N ALA A 469 -24.68 11.00 14.00
CA ALA A 469 -24.94 10.26 12.77
C ALA A 469 -23.70 9.46 12.31
N LEU A 470 -22.48 9.90 12.66
CA LEU A 470 -21.24 9.14 12.40
C LEU A 470 -21.13 7.83 13.20
N ARG A 471 -22.12 7.46 14.02
CA ARG A 471 -22.26 6.08 14.52
C ARG A 471 -22.57 5.09 13.38
N GLU A 472 -23.19 5.57 12.31
CA GLU A 472 -23.52 4.76 11.13
C GLU A 472 -22.25 4.52 10.29
N PRO A 473 -21.80 3.27 10.11
CA PRO A 473 -20.58 2.95 9.36
C PRO A 473 -20.60 3.46 7.92
N GLN A 474 -21.77 3.53 7.29
CA GLN A 474 -21.88 4.05 5.91
C GLN A 474 -21.44 5.51 5.82
N LEU A 475 -21.82 6.35 6.79
CA LEU A 475 -21.41 7.76 6.82
C LEU A 475 -19.92 7.92 7.11
N GLN A 476 -19.35 7.03 7.93
CA GLN A 476 -17.89 6.96 8.13
C GLN A 476 -17.15 6.66 6.82
N VAL A 477 -17.66 5.72 6.02
CA VAL A 477 -17.07 5.36 4.72
C VAL A 477 -17.19 6.50 3.71
N VAL A 478 -18.29 7.25 3.72
CA VAL A 478 -18.47 8.45 2.88
C VAL A 478 -17.46 9.52 3.27
N LEU A 479 -17.34 9.82 4.57
CA LEU A 479 -16.40 10.84 5.04
C LEU A 479 -14.94 10.44 4.77
N ASP A 480 -14.57 9.17 5.00
CA ASP A 480 -13.25 8.64 4.65
C ASP A 480 -12.99 8.78 3.14
N ALA A 481 -13.97 8.48 2.29
CA ALA A 481 -13.85 8.65 0.84
C ALA A 481 -13.66 10.11 0.42
N VAL A 482 -14.36 11.04 1.06
CA VAL A 482 -14.27 12.47 0.77
C VAL A 482 -12.85 13.00 1.02
N LEU A 483 -12.23 12.60 2.14
CA LEU A 483 -10.90 13.04 2.53
C LEU A 483 -9.78 12.29 1.80
N PHE A 484 -9.86 10.96 1.73
CA PHE A 484 -8.72 10.12 1.35
C PHE A 484 -8.81 9.53 -0.06
N GLU A 485 -9.90 9.75 -0.81
CA GLU A 485 -9.87 9.51 -2.26
C GLU A 485 -9.22 10.70 -2.96
N PRO A 486 -8.19 10.47 -3.80
CA PRO A 486 -7.45 11.55 -4.45
C PRO A 486 -8.26 12.36 -5.44
N GLY A 487 -9.30 11.76 -6.03
CA GLY A 487 -10.02 12.34 -7.16
C GLY A 487 -9.20 12.36 -8.46
N PRO A 488 -9.71 13.08 -9.48
CA PRO A 488 -9.04 13.20 -10.76
C PRO A 488 -7.64 13.79 -10.64
N TRP A 489 -6.67 13.12 -11.28
CA TRP A 489 -5.28 13.58 -11.31
C TRP A 489 -5.05 14.56 -12.46
N GLN A 490 -4.38 15.67 -12.15
CA GLN A 490 -4.00 16.72 -13.09
C GLN A 490 -2.58 16.48 -13.63
N SER A 491 -2.42 16.39 -14.95
CA SER A 491 -1.10 16.29 -15.61
C SER A 491 -0.32 17.61 -15.56
N ARG A 492 0.96 17.59 -15.98
CA ARG A 492 1.76 18.83 -16.11
C ARG A 492 1.21 19.74 -17.19
N LEU A 493 0.75 19.19 -18.31
CA LEU A 493 0.18 19.97 -19.41
C LEU A 493 -1.15 20.61 -19.00
N GLU A 494 -2.00 19.86 -18.31
CA GLU A 494 -3.29 20.37 -17.81
C GLU A 494 -3.12 21.50 -16.80
N ALA A 495 -2.09 21.44 -15.95
CA ALA A 495 -1.81 22.48 -14.96
C ALA A 495 -1.45 23.85 -15.57
N HIS A 496 -0.98 23.89 -16.83
CA HIS A 496 -0.67 25.14 -17.53
C HIS A 496 -1.84 25.67 -18.35
N GLN A 497 -3.00 24.98 -18.37
CA GLN A 497 -4.18 25.47 -19.06
C GLN A 497 -4.77 26.67 -18.33
N ALA A 498 -5.25 27.65 -19.09
CA ALA A 498 -5.97 28.80 -18.55
C ALA A 498 -7.24 28.36 -17.80
N PRO A 499 -7.72 29.17 -16.83
CA PRO A 499 -9.02 28.92 -16.20
C PRO A 499 -10.12 28.82 -17.27
N PRO A 500 -11.21 28.08 -17.01
CA PRO A 500 -12.29 27.93 -17.97
C PRO A 500 -12.88 29.29 -18.36
N GLU A 501 -13.18 29.46 -19.65
CA GLU A 501 -13.74 30.71 -20.18
C GLU A 501 -15.21 30.93 -19.80
N LEU A 502 -15.93 29.86 -19.42
CA LEU A 502 -17.34 29.87 -19.06
C LEU A 502 -17.55 29.45 -17.61
N VAL A 503 -18.52 30.09 -16.94
CA VAL A 503 -19.02 29.71 -15.62
C VAL A 503 -20.54 29.54 -15.69
N PRO A 504 -21.10 28.34 -15.40
CA PRO A 504 -20.38 27.11 -15.06
C PRO A 504 -19.61 26.54 -16.25
N ALA A 505 -18.44 25.95 -15.98
CA ALA A 505 -17.61 25.35 -17.01
C ALA A 505 -18.26 24.05 -17.54
N PRO A 506 -18.14 23.75 -18.85
CA PRO A 506 -18.75 22.55 -19.45
C PRO A 506 -18.11 21.25 -18.96
N GLU A 507 -16.84 21.30 -18.56
CA GLU A 507 -16.10 20.15 -18.03
C GLU A 507 -15.45 20.49 -16.68
N ARG A 508 -15.41 19.50 -15.79
CA ARG A 508 -14.82 19.64 -14.44
C ARG A 508 -13.33 19.30 -14.38
N ARG A 509 -12.66 19.08 -15.52
CA ARG A 509 -11.22 18.73 -15.60
C ARG A 509 -10.31 19.73 -14.89
N HIS A 510 -10.69 21.01 -14.87
CA HIS A 510 -9.96 22.09 -14.22
C HIS A 510 -9.96 21.99 -12.67
N LEU A 511 -10.81 21.13 -12.09
CA LEU A 511 -10.87 20.84 -10.65
C LEU A 511 -9.97 19.66 -10.24
N SER A 512 -9.23 19.08 -11.18
CA SER A 512 -8.27 18.01 -10.90
C SER A 512 -7.07 18.54 -10.10
N THR A 513 -6.43 17.66 -9.33
CA THR A 513 -5.27 18.02 -8.51
C THR A 513 -4.07 17.14 -8.82
N ALA A 514 -2.86 17.68 -8.72
CA ALA A 514 -1.64 16.91 -8.99
C ALA A 514 -1.36 15.88 -7.88
N ALA A 515 -1.62 16.25 -6.62
CA ALA A 515 -1.25 15.48 -5.45
C ALA A 515 -2.45 14.97 -4.63
N GLY A 516 -3.68 15.13 -5.10
CA GLY A 516 -4.91 14.72 -4.39
C GLY A 516 -5.55 15.84 -3.58
N LEU A 517 -6.85 15.68 -3.30
CA LEU A 517 -7.70 16.73 -2.73
C LEU A 517 -7.28 17.17 -1.32
N LEU A 518 -7.02 16.24 -0.39
CA LEU A 518 -6.65 16.60 0.98
C LEU A 518 -5.31 17.35 1.05
N PHE A 519 -4.29 16.89 0.31
CA PHE A 519 -3.03 17.63 0.23
C PHE A 519 -3.24 19.02 -0.37
N ASN A 520 -4.03 19.11 -1.42
CA ASN A 520 -4.32 20.41 -2.04
C ASN A 520 -5.03 21.35 -1.05
N GLU A 521 -5.99 20.86 -0.28
CA GLU A 521 -6.70 21.66 0.73
C GLU A 521 -5.75 22.10 1.85
N LEU A 522 -4.91 21.21 2.38
CA LEU A 522 -3.92 21.56 3.40
C LEU A 522 -2.88 22.61 2.92
N MET A 523 -2.55 22.59 1.64
CA MET A 523 -1.59 23.54 1.05
C MET A 523 -2.21 24.88 0.64
N ARG A 524 -3.55 24.99 0.60
CA ARG A 524 -4.26 26.19 0.10
C ARG A 524 -5.15 26.84 1.15
N ALA A 525 -5.86 26.05 1.95
CA ALA A 525 -6.78 26.51 2.99
C ALA A 525 -6.86 25.47 4.14
N PRO A 526 -5.79 25.30 4.94
CA PRO A 526 -5.76 24.27 5.98
C PRO A 526 -6.75 24.52 7.12
N GLN A 527 -7.04 25.78 7.45
CA GLN A 527 -7.78 26.15 8.66
C GLN A 527 -9.14 25.44 8.81
N PRO A 528 -10.05 25.44 7.81
CA PRO A 528 -11.39 24.87 8.00
C PRO A 528 -11.35 23.37 8.27
N VAL A 529 -10.45 22.65 7.59
CA VAL A 529 -10.24 21.21 7.77
C VAL A 529 -9.70 20.91 9.17
N LEU A 530 -8.61 21.57 9.55
CA LEU A 530 -7.92 21.29 10.81
C LEU A 530 -8.74 21.72 12.02
N HIS A 531 -9.47 22.83 11.91
CA HIS A 531 -10.40 23.27 12.94
C HIS A 531 -11.56 22.27 13.11
N ALA A 532 -12.17 21.82 12.02
CA ALA A 532 -13.27 20.86 12.11
C ALA A 532 -12.83 19.53 12.73
N VAL A 533 -11.64 19.02 12.38
CA VAL A 533 -11.08 17.80 12.99
C VAL A 533 -10.82 17.98 14.49
N LEU A 534 -10.30 19.13 14.91
CA LEU A 534 -10.13 19.46 16.33
C LEU A 534 -11.47 19.50 17.08
N CYS A 535 -12.49 20.14 16.51
CA CYS A 535 -13.83 20.16 17.10
C CYS A 535 -14.42 18.75 17.23
N LEU A 536 -14.25 17.90 16.22
CA LEU A 536 -14.70 16.50 16.30
C LEU A 536 -14.01 15.76 17.45
N LEU A 537 -12.69 15.92 17.63
CA LEU A 537 -11.96 15.31 18.76
C LEU A 537 -12.48 15.79 20.11
N GLN A 538 -12.73 17.09 20.27
CA GLN A 538 -13.29 17.64 21.50
C GLN A 538 -14.67 17.03 21.80
N VAL A 539 -15.53 16.90 20.79
CA VAL A 539 -16.84 16.24 20.92
C VAL A 539 -16.69 14.76 21.27
N ALA A 540 -15.67 14.06 20.76
CA ALA A 540 -15.41 12.68 21.11
C ALA A 540 -15.07 12.52 22.60
N VAL A 541 -14.21 13.41 23.14
CA VAL A 541 -13.88 13.45 24.57
C VAL A 541 -15.10 13.80 25.43
N GLU A 542 -15.92 14.78 25.02
CA GLU A 542 -17.16 15.14 25.73
C GLU A 542 -18.18 13.99 25.79
N LYS A 543 -18.20 13.11 24.79
CA LYS A 543 -19.12 11.97 24.70
C LYS A 543 -18.61 10.72 25.43
N ASP A 544 -17.43 10.76 26.03
CA ASP A 544 -16.91 9.68 26.85
C ASP A 544 -17.77 9.46 28.10
N VAL A 545 -17.97 8.19 28.44
CA VAL A 545 -18.66 7.75 29.65
C VAL A 545 -17.73 7.01 30.62
N GLY A 546 -16.42 7.01 30.35
CA GLY A 546 -15.38 6.42 31.19
C GLY A 546 -15.26 4.90 31.10
N ARG A 547 -15.83 4.27 30.07
CA ARG A 547 -15.71 2.82 29.84
C ARG A 547 -15.76 2.44 28.36
N PRO A 548 -15.03 1.38 27.96
CA PRO A 548 -15.25 0.74 26.67
C PRO A 548 -16.62 0.04 26.64
N ASP A 549 -17.05 -0.39 25.46
CA ASP A 549 -18.36 -1.02 25.17
C ASP A 549 -19.56 -0.10 25.43
N SER A 550 -19.34 1.22 25.31
CA SER A 550 -20.42 2.20 25.33
C SER A 550 -21.04 2.37 23.95
N ALA A 551 -22.27 2.89 23.88
CA ALA A 551 -22.92 3.25 22.62
C ALA A 551 -22.14 4.30 21.80
N ASN A 552 -21.18 5.01 22.42
CA ASN A 552 -20.32 5.99 21.76
C ASN A 552 -18.95 5.42 21.38
N GLU A 553 -18.58 4.20 21.78
CA GLU A 553 -17.24 3.65 21.55
C GLU A 553 -16.86 3.71 20.06
N GLY A 554 -17.71 3.18 19.18
CA GLY A 554 -17.45 3.17 17.75
C GLY A 554 -17.28 4.56 17.12
N LEU A 555 -18.07 5.54 17.59
CA LEU A 555 -17.98 6.93 17.16
C LEU A 555 -16.67 7.58 17.60
N ILE A 556 -16.31 7.42 18.88
CA ILE A 556 -15.09 8.00 19.46
C ILE A 556 -13.86 7.43 18.76
N LEU A 557 -13.79 6.10 18.61
CA LEU A 557 -12.69 5.42 17.95
C LEU A 557 -12.59 5.80 16.46
N TYR A 558 -13.72 6.02 15.77
CA TYR A 558 -13.72 6.55 14.40
C TYR A 558 -13.09 7.94 14.32
N ILE A 559 -13.53 8.88 15.17
CA ILE A 559 -13.02 10.26 15.18
C ILE A 559 -11.53 10.30 15.48
N ILE A 560 -11.06 9.52 16.47
CA ILE A 560 -9.63 9.41 16.79
C ILE A 560 -8.84 8.94 15.56
N ARG A 561 -9.32 7.87 14.90
CA ARG A 561 -8.67 7.33 13.70
C ARG A 561 -8.66 8.34 12.55
N LEU A 562 -9.75 9.06 12.31
CA LEU A 562 -9.84 10.13 11.31
C LEU A 562 -8.79 11.22 11.59
N ALA A 563 -8.70 11.69 12.84
CA ALA A 563 -7.77 12.74 13.23
C ALA A 563 -6.30 12.31 13.11
N VAL A 564 -5.96 11.08 13.52
CA VAL A 564 -4.61 10.52 13.33
C VAL A 564 -4.23 10.47 11.85
N ARG A 565 -5.15 10.05 10.98
CA ARG A 565 -4.91 9.99 9.52
C ARG A 565 -4.70 11.38 8.92
N VAL A 566 -5.49 12.38 9.31
CA VAL A 566 -5.28 13.77 8.88
C VAL A 566 -3.94 14.31 9.41
N GLU A 567 -3.57 13.98 10.64
CA GLU A 567 -2.28 14.36 11.20
C GLU A 567 -1.10 13.66 10.50
N SER A 568 -1.27 12.44 9.98
CA SER A 568 -0.26 11.79 9.11
C SER A 568 0.02 12.63 7.86
N TYR A 569 -1.01 13.18 7.22
CA TYR A 569 -0.86 14.06 6.05
C TYR A 569 -0.12 15.36 6.42
N LEU A 570 -0.40 15.95 7.59
CA LEU A 570 0.36 17.11 8.10
C LEU A 570 1.82 16.75 8.38
N ALA A 571 2.06 15.64 9.08
CA ALA A 571 3.41 15.17 9.41
C ALA A 571 4.24 14.93 8.15
N PHE A 572 3.62 14.40 7.10
CA PHE A 572 4.25 14.23 5.81
C PHE A 572 4.64 15.55 5.12
N LEU A 573 3.80 16.59 5.22
CA LEU A 573 4.12 17.93 4.71
C LEU A 573 5.24 18.61 5.51
N LEU A 574 5.30 18.36 6.82
CA LEU A 574 6.24 18.99 7.74
C LEU A 574 7.60 18.25 7.86
N ALA A 575 7.74 17.07 7.25
CA ALA A 575 8.91 16.22 7.37
C ALA A 575 10.23 16.93 6.93
N PRO A 576 11.30 16.92 7.76
CA PRO A 576 12.57 17.63 7.48
C PRO A 576 13.27 17.20 6.19
N GLY A 577 13.08 15.96 5.74
CA GLY A 577 13.71 15.39 4.53
C GLY A 577 13.26 16.00 3.20
N ARG A 578 12.26 16.90 3.23
CA ARG A 578 11.80 17.72 2.09
C ARG A 578 12.46 19.10 2.03
N ARG A 579 13.20 19.50 3.09
CA ARG A 579 13.83 20.83 3.22
C ARG A 579 15.28 20.88 2.72
N GLY A 580 15.87 19.76 2.27
CA GLY A 580 17.29 19.68 1.86
C GLY A 580 17.50 19.07 0.46
N GLU A 581 18.31 19.74 -0.36
CA GLU A 581 18.63 19.42 -1.77
C GLU A 581 19.41 18.10 -2.02
N GLY A 582 19.57 17.24 -1.01
CA GLY A 582 20.41 16.03 -1.09
C GLY A 582 19.69 14.71 -0.81
N SER A 583 18.40 14.72 -0.50
CA SER A 583 17.63 13.48 -0.35
C SER A 583 16.93 13.19 -1.68
N CYS A 584 17.01 11.94 -2.16
CA CYS A 584 16.21 11.43 -3.27
C CYS A 584 14.72 11.28 -2.87
N GLY A 585 14.24 12.15 -1.97
CA GLY A 585 12.92 12.15 -1.41
C GLY A 585 11.88 12.53 -2.46
N PHE A 586 10.71 11.93 -2.32
CA PHE A 586 9.46 12.15 -3.06
C PHE A 586 9.23 13.63 -3.43
N LEU A 587 9.81 14.09 -4.56
CA LEU A 587 9.57 15.40 -5.16
C LEU A 587 8.20 15.40 -5.83
N VAL A 588 7.16 15.32 -5.00
CA VAL A 588 5.77 15.38 -5.47
C VAL A 588 5.47 16.81 -5.88
N ARG A 589 5.07 16.99 -7.14
CA ARG A 589 4.64 18.29 -7.67
C ARG A 589 3.53 18.88 -6.79
N SER A 590 3.56 20.20 -6.61
CA SER A 590 2.63 20.97 -5.77
C SER A 590 2.73 20.73 -4.26
N LEU A 591 3.64 19.86 -3.78
CA LEU A 591 3.93 19.67 -2.35
C LEU A 591 5.35 20.12 -1.96
N ALA A 592 6.01 20.89 -2.83
CA ALA A 592 7.26 21.54 -2.49
C ALA A 592 7.04 22.50 -1.32
N VAL A 593 8.05 22.61 -0.44
CA VAL A 593 8.00 23.50 0.72
C VAL A 593 7.70 24.93 0.21
N PRO A 594 6.61 25.56 0.66
CA PRO A 594 6.31 26.93 0.28
C PRO A 594 7.46 27.86 0.68
N GLU A 595 7.80 28.83 -0.16
CA GLU A 595 8.67 29.95 0.24
C GLU A 595 8.04 30.78 1.37
N ASP A 596 6.70 30.73 1.46
CA ASP A 596 5.91 31.39 2.48
C ASP A 596 6.01 30.64 3.82
N THR A 597 6.76 31.22 4.75
CA THR A 597 6.90 30.73 6.12
C THR A 597 5.60 30.78 6.92
N SER A 598 4.63 31.62 6.55
CA SER A 598 3.38 31.77 7.32
C SER A 598 2.49 30.52 7.25
N LEU A 599 2.38 29.89 6.08
CA LEU A 599 1.65 28.63 5.92
C LEU A 599 2.31 27.51 6.72
N LEU A 600 3.65 27.44 6.72
CA LEU A 600 4.38 26.44 7.51
C LEU A 600 4.14 26.61 9.01
N GLU A 601 4.22 27.85 9.51
CA GLU A 601 3.90 28.17 10.92
C GLU A 601 2.46 27.78 11.28
N GLU A 602 1.50 28.02 10.37
CA GLU A 602 0.10 27.63 10.57
C GLU A 602 -0.06 26.10 10.65
N LEU A 603 0.58 25.36 9.76
CA LEU A 603 0.56 23.90 9.74
C LEU A 603 1.22 23.30 11.00
N GLU A 604 2.39 23.81 11.40
CA GLU A 604 3.10 23.39 12.61
C GLU A 604 2.27 23.68 13.88
N ALA A 605 1.70 24.88 13.98
CA ALA A 605 0.83 25.25 15.10
C ALA A 605 -0.43 24.36 15.17
N SER A 606 -1.02 24.03 14.02
CA SER A 606 -2.20 23.16 13.93
C SER A 606 -1.88 21.71 14.28
N GLN A 607 -0.76 21.18 13.80
CA GLN A 607 -0.28 19.85 14.18
C GLN A 607 -0.02 19.79 15.69
N GLY A 608 0.62 20.82 16.26
CA GLY A 608 0.85 20.92 17.71
C GLY A 608 -0.44 20.94 18.54
N ARG A 609 -1.52 21.55 18.02
CA ARG A 609 -2.86 21.46 18.65
C ARG A 609 -3.42 20.04 18.60
N LEU A 610 -3.41 19.41 17.42
CA LEU A 610 -3.92 18.05 17.23
C LEU A 610 -3.18 17.04 18.12
N ARG A 611 -1.84 17.10 18.16
CA ARG A 611 -1.02 16.22 19.00
C ARG A 611 -1.31 16.40 20.48
N ARG A 612 -1.50 17.64 20.95
CA ARG A 612 -1.86 17.91 22.36
C ARG A 612 -3.19 17.26 22.75
N GLU A 613 -4.21 17.32 21.90
CA GLU A 613 -5.50 16.67 22.14
C GLU A 613 -5.37 15.13 22.11
N LEU A 614 -4.70 14.59 21.08
CA LEU A 614 -4.53 13.14 20.89
C LEU A 614 -3.68 12.48 21.99
N GLN A 615 -2.56 13.09 22.36
CA GLN A 615 -1.63 12.55 23.36
C GLN A 615 -1.96 13.02 24.78
N GLY A 616 -2.82 14.01 24.94
CA GLY A 616 -3.33 14.49 26.22
C GLY A 616 -4.64 13.80 26.60
N ASP A 617 -5.75 14.46 26.33
CA ASP A 617 -7.07 14.05 26.80
C ASP A 617 -7.53 12.72 26.22
N VAL A 618 -7.31 12.49 24.93
CA VAL A 618 -7.70 11.23 24.26
C VAL A 618 -6.89 10.04 24.82
N LEU A 619 -5.57 10.16 24.92
CA LEU A 619 -4.74 9.08 25.44
C LEU A 619 -5.08 8.76 26.91
N ARG A 620 -5.37 9.78 27.72
CA ARG A 620 -5.84 9.59 29.10
C ARG A 620 -7.15 8.82 29.14
N MET A 621 -8.13 9.22 28.34
CA MET A 621 -9.42 8.54 28.20
C MET A 621 -9.26 7.06 27.80
N LEU A 622 -8.46 6.78 26.76
CA LEU A 622 -8.19 5.40 26.33
C LEU A 622 -7.48 4.58 27.42
N SER A 623 -6.59 5.20 28.18
CA SER A 623 -5.91 4.55 29.31
C SER A 623 -6.86 4.25 30.48
N ASP A 624 -7.87 5.10 30.72
CA ASP A 624 -8.96 4.82 31.66
C ASP A 624 -9.81 3.63 31.19
N TRP A 625 -10.10 3.56 29.88
CA TRP A 625 -10.84 2.45 29.31
C TRP A 625 -10.09 1.11 29.45
N LEU A 626 -8.77 1.10 29.24
CA LEU A 626 -7.94 -0.09 29.46
C LEU A 626 -7.94 -0.51 30.93
N ARG A 627 -7.84 0.43 31.87
CA ARG A 627 -7.96 0.15 33.32
C ARG A 627 -9.32 -0.44 33.68
N TYR A 628 -10.38 -0.02 33.01
CA TYR A 628 -11.70 -0.61 33.16
C TYR A 628 -11.76 -2.03 32.57
N ALA A 629 -11.25 -2.22 31.35
CA ALA A 629 -11.23 -3.51 30.66
C ALA A 629 -10.43 -4.58 31.42
N ALA A 630 -9.31 -4.19 32.04
CA ALA A 630 -8.47 -5.07 32.84
C ALA A 630 -9.20 -5.68 34.05
N LYS A 631 -10.26 -5.03 34.56
CA LYS A 631 -11.09 -5.58 35.65
C LYS A 631 -12.06 -6.68 35.19
N ARG A 632 -12.27 -6.84 33.87
CA ARG A 632 -13.22 -7.78 33.28
C ARG A 632 -12.66 -8.39 31.98
N PRO A 633 -11.52 -9.09 32.03
CA PRO A 633 -10.82 -9.57 30.84
C PRO A 633 -11.69 -10.47 29.97
N ASP A 634 -12.49 -11.36 30.56
CA ASP A 634 -13.30 -12.35 29.84
C ASP A 634 -14.34 -11.73 28.89
N LYS A 635 -14.82 -10.51 29.19
CA LYS A 635 -15.85 -9.83 28.39
C LYS A 635 -15.30 -8.70 27.53
N LEU A 636 -14.24 -8.04 27.97
CA LEU A 636 -13.75 -6.79 27.37
C LEU A 636 -12.44 -6.96 26.60
N LEU A 637 -11.93 -8.18 26.43
CA LEU A 637 -10.72 -8.43 25.63
C LEU A 637 -10.80 -7.87 24.20
N PRO A 638 -11.90 -8.03 23.43
CA PRO A 638 -11.99 -7.44 22.09
C PRO A 638 -11.94 -5.91 22.12
N ALA A 639 -12.57 -5.28 23.13
CA ALA A 639 -12.55 -3.84 23.30
C ALA A 639 -11.14 -3.35 23.70
N ALA A 640 -10.43 -4.09 24.57
CA ALA A 640 -9.04 -3.81 24.91
C ALA A 640 -8.12 -3.88 23.68
N CYS A 641 -8.30 -4.88 22.81
CA CYS A 641 -7.59 -4.95 21.53
C CYS A 641 -7.87 -3.72 20.66
N ARG A 642 -9.13 -3.31 20.51
CA ARG A 642 -9.47 -2.08 19.76
C ARG A 642 -8.79 -0.85 20.36
N VAL A 643 -8.83 -0.68 21.68
CA VAL A 643 -8.20 0.47 22.34
C VAL A 643 -6.68 0.45 22.18
N HIS A 644 -6.01 -0.69 22.37
CA HIS A 644 -4.57 -0.81 22.11
C HIS A 644 -4.21 -0.48 20.65
N ALA A 645 -5.02 -0.90 19.68
CA ALA A 645 -4.80 -0.52 18.28
C ALA A 645 -4.87 1.01 18.08
N HIS A 646 -5.80 1.71 18.73
CA HIS A 646 -5.89 3.16 18.63
C HIS A 646 -4.75 3.88 19.38
N ILE A 647 -4.28 3.34 20.50
CA ILE A 647 -3.08 3.86 21.18
C ILE A 647 -1.85 3.70 20.28
N ALA A 648 -1.68 2.54 19.63
CA ALA A 648 -0.60 2.35 18.67
C ALA A 648 -0.69 3.36 17.53
N LEU A 649 -1.89 3.59 16.97
CA LEU A 649 -2.14 4.59 15.93
C LEU A 649 -1.78 6.03 16.37
N ILE A 650 -2.10 6.45 17.59
CA ILE A 650 -1.76 7.80 18.09
C ILE A 650 -0.24 8.06 18.03
N PHE A 651 0.57 7.02 18.23
CA PHE A 651 2.03 7.13 18.22
C PHE A 651 2.67 6.89 16.84
N THR A 652 1.93 6.50 15.79
CA THR A 652 2.55 6.18 14.48
C THR A 652 3.19 7.37 13.79
N ASN A 653 2.70 8.58 14.07
CA ASN A 653 3.15 9.80 13.41
C ASN A 653 4.19 10.58 14.21
N VAL A 654 4.62 10.05 15.37
CA VAL A 654 5.67 10.68 16.18
C VAL A 654 7.01 10.51 15.45
N PRO A 655 7.71 11.60 15.10
CA PRO A 655 8.98 11.50 14.40
C PRO A 655 10.04 10.88 15.32
N ALA A 656 11.00 10.16 14.73
CA ALA A 656 12.05 9.48 15.50
C ALA A 656 12.85 10.41 16.43
N ALA A 657 12.95 11.70 16.10
CA ALA A 657 13.61 12.71 16.92
C ALA A 657 12.83 13.08 18.20
N GLU A 658 11.51 12.93 18.18
CA GLU A 658 10.60 13.25 19.29
C GLU A 658 10.16 11.99 20.06
N LEU A 659 10.60 10.80 19.62
CA LEU A 659 10.23 9.54 20.25
C LEU A 659 10.92 9.40 21.61
N GLY A 660 10.18 9.75 22.67
CA GLY A 660 10.61 9.56 24.05
C GLY A 660 10.35 8.14 24.56
N VAL A 661 10.79 7.90 25.80
CA VAL A 661 10.61 6.59 26.47
C VAL A 661 9.13 6.26 26.66
N HIS A 662 8.31 7.28 26.96
CA HIS A 662 6.89 7.12 27.21
C HIS A 662 6.14 6.70 25.93
N GLU A 663 6.41 7.37 24.82
CA GLU A 663 5.81 7.11 23.51
C GLU A 663 6.21 5.72 23.01
N ALA A 664 7.50 5.38 23.09
CA ALA A 664 8.00 4.07 22.71
C ALA A 664 7.41 2.95 23.57
N ALA A 665 7.31 3.14 24.89
CA ALA A 665 6.70 2.17 25.79
C ALA A 665 5.22 1.98 25.50
N GLY A 666 4.48 3.06 25.24
CA GLY A 666 3.06 3.02 24.88
C GLY A 666 2.82 2.24 23.59
N PHE A 667 3.58 2.54 22.53
CA PHE A 667 3.49 1.85 21.25
C PHE A 667 3.86 0.37 21.36
N LEU A 668 5.02 0.05 21.94
CA LEU A 668 5.49 -1.34 22.05
C LEU A 668 4.60 -2.19 22.95
N SER A 669 4.06 -1.61 24.03
CA SER A 669 3.10 -2.29 24.90
C SER A 669 1.81 -2.62 24.14
N ALA A 670 1.27 -1.66 23.39
CA ALA A 670 0.10 -1.88 22.55
C ALA A 670 0.34 -2.95 21.47
N GLN A 671 1.50 -2.88 20.79
CA GLN A 671 1.89 -3.87 19.79
C GLN A 671 2.02 -5.28 20.39
N ALA A 672 2.73 -5.41 21.52
CA ALA A 672 2.89 -6.69 22.21
C ALA A 672 1.54 -7.27 22.63
N PHE A 673 0.65 -6.43 23.18
CA PHE A 673 -0.69 -6.86 23.58
C PHE A 673 -1.49 -7.40 22.39
N LEU A 674 -1.47 -6.69 21.25
CA LEU A 674 -2.18 -7.14 20.04
C LEU A 674 -1.57 -8.41 19.45
N ASN A 675 -0.25 -8.56 19.49
CA ASN A 675 0.40 -9.77 18.97
C ASN A 675 0.01 -11.02 19.78
N ILE A 676 -0.25 -10.86 21.08
CA ILE A 676 -0.67 -11.95 21.97
C ILE A 676 -2.17 -12.23 21.86
N ASN A 677 -3.00 -11.18 21.84
CA ASN A 677 -4.44 -11.30 22.07
C ASN A 677 -5.30 -11.13 20.81
N PHE A 678 -4.76 -10.55 19.73
CA PHE A 678 -5.51 -10.31 18.49
C PHE A 678 -5.13 -11.35 17.42
N ARG A 679 -6.13 -11.94 16.78
CA ARG A 679 -5.93 -12.83 15.64
C ARG A 679 -5.94 -12.01 14.35
N TRP A 680 -4.78 -11.92 13.71
CA TRP A 680 -4.54 -11.08 12.55
C TRP A 680 -5.02 -11.68 11.22
N ALA A 681 -5.43 -12.94 11.22
CA ALA A 681 -5.91 -13.65 10.05
C ALA A 681 -7.30 -14.27 10.33
N GLU A 682 -8.33 -13.71 9.72
CA GLU A 682 -9.38 -14.56 9.12
C GLU A 682 -8.79 -15.05 7.79
N ALA A 683 -7.97 -16.11 7.85
CA ALA A 683 -7.97 -17.04 6.72
C ALA A 683 -9.41 -17.56 6.66
N GLY A 684 -10.05 -17.49 5.49
CA GLY A 684 -11.46 -17.85 5.33
C GLY A 684 -11.75 -19.17 6.04
N GLY A 685 -12.81 -19.17 6.86
CA GLY A 685 -13.44 -20.41 7.30
C GLY A 685 -13.99 -21.18 6.10
#